data_AF-A0A8J6V1L4-F1
#
_entry.id   AF-A0A8J6V1L4-F1
#
_cell.length_a   1.000
_cell.length_b   1.000
_cell.length_c   1.000
_cell.angle_alpha   90.00
_cell.angle_beta   90.00
_cell.angle_gamma   90.00
#
_symmetry.space_group_name_H-M   'P 1'
#
loop_
_entity.id
_entity.type
_entity.pdbx_description
1 polymer ?
#
loop_
_entity_poly.entity_id
_entity_poly.type
_entity_poly.pdbx_seq_one_letter_code
_entity_poly.pdbx_strand_id
1 'polypeptide(L)'
;MNVTATNNLQQANQHSLMAALAPVRQALQRQARLAQGKPDKEQEEEYFSPRNGLSPHGALEKLCTTFGLSDFERDVLLLCVGMELDASWASLCAIAQGVQERVYPTFSLALTILPNPEWSALTPNAPLRRWRLLEVGSGNALTTAPLRIDEQILHYIAGVQHLDERLMGIVEPVAAVNILVPSHHQLAQRLAQTWVEASQEAVLPIICLCGDDVASMQAIALKACELLEMNLNAIFASSIPTGINELNNLMRLWEREAILSNSVLLLEWDGTDAGEGLRESAIATMVERIRSPLVIISRDRRKQRQRPLIAIEVPKATPNEQRAIWQAALGDAAISLNGHVETLVSHFTLSATTIYAACAEAKGKLATQAEAESPIHNQLWDTCRIQARSRLNDLAQPIIPGASWDELVLPETQRQVLRDIAAHVRQRAKVYESWGFAGKGGRGLGISALFAGASGTGKTMAAEVIAGELRLDLYRIDLSSVISKYIGETEKNLRRVFDAAEAGGAILLFDEADALFGKRSEVKDSHDRHANIEVSYLLQRMESYRGLAILTTNLKGSLDQAFLRRIRFIVQFSFPDANQRAEIWQRIFPSKTPTQGLEARKLAQLNVAGGNIRNIALNAAFIAADAGEPVGMKHVLQAAKSEYVKLERPLTDTEVKGWV
;
A
#
# COMPACT_ATOMS: atom_id res chain seq x y z
N MET A 1 24.74 20.72 -11.75
CA MET A 1 26.05 21.34 -11.39
C MET A 1 26.80 20.31 -10.55
N ASN A 2 28.05 19.94 -10.88
CA ASN A 2 29.05 19.21 -10.04
C ASN A 2 29.95 18.16 -10.73
N VAL A 3 30.12 18.14 -12.06
CA VAL A 3 31.16 17.26 -12.70
C VAL A 3 32.59 17.72 -12.36
N THR A 4 32.81 19.03 -12.24
CA THR A 4 34.11 19.61 -11.88
C THR A 4 34.46 19.44 -10.40
N ALA A 5 33.47 19.46 -9.51
CA ALA A 5 33.67 19.26 -8.07
C ALA A 5 33.98 17.79 -7.72
N THR A 6 33.30 16.84 -8.39
CA THR A 6 33.54 15.40 -8.22
C THR A 6 34.91 14.97 -8.73
N ASN A 7 35.34 15.47 -9.89
CA ASN A 7 36.67 15.19 -10.44
C ASN A 7 37.81 15.70 -9.52
N ASN A 8 37.65 16.89 -8.91
CA ASN A 8 38.64 17.41 -7.96
C ASN A 8 38.73 16.56 -6.69
N LEU A 9 37.60 16.04 -6.19
CA LEU A 9 37.56 15.19 -5.01
C LEU A 9 38.20 13.82 -5.26
N GLN A 10 37.95 13.23 -6.44
CA GLN A 10 38.54 11.96 -6.85
C GLN A 10 40.06 12.05 -6.98
N GLN A 11 40.57 13.11 -7.61
CA GLN A 11 42.02 13.36 -7.71
C GLN A 11 42.68 13.57 -6.33
N ALA A 12 42.01 14.30 -5.42
CA ALA A 12 42.50 14.49 -4.06
C ALA A 12 42.55 13.16 -3.27
N ASN A 13 41.52 12.31 -3.40
CA ASN A 13 41.50 10.99 -2.79
C ASN A 13 42.59 10.07 -3.33
N GLN A 14 42.82 10.07 -4.65
CA GLN A 14 43.89 9.29 -5.26
C GLN A 14 45.27 9.72 -4.76
N HIS A 15 45.54 11.03 -4.68
CA HIS A 15 46.82 11.53 -4.17
C HIS A 15 47.03 11.15 -2.70
N SER A 16 46.00 11.30 -1.86
CA SER A 16 46.05 10.89 -0.45
C SER A 16 46.24 9.38 -0.30
N LEU A 17 45.65 8.57 -1.17
CA LEU A 17 45.79 7.12 -1.16
C LEU A 17 47.22 6.70 -1.52
N MET A 18 47.80 7.30 -2.57
CA MET A 18 49.19 7.03 -2.96
C MET A 18 50.17 7.41 -1.86
N ALA A 19 49.96 8.54 -1.18
CA ALA A 19 50.75 8.94 -0.02
C ALA A 19 50.63 7.92 1.13
N ALA A 20 49.43 7.39 1.39
CA ALA A 20 49.20 6.37 2.42
C ALA A 20 49.83 5.00 2.08
N LEU A 21 49.94 4.64 0.80
CA LEU A 21 50.56 3.39 0.36
C LEU A 21 52.09 3.39 0.48
N ALA A 22 52.74 4.55 0.44
CA ALA A 22 54.20 4.65 0.39
C ALA A 22 54.92 3.98 1.59
N PRO A 23 54.51 4.19 2.86
CA PRO A 23 55.12 3.52 4.01
C PRO A 23 54.97 1.99 3.97
N VAL A 24 53.78 1.51 3.60
CA VAL A 24 53.50 0.06 3.48
C VAL A 24 54.35 -0.57 2.38
N ARG A 25 54.52 0.13 1.25
CA ARG A 25 55.39 -0.31 0.15
C ARG A 25 56.85 -0.39 0.59
N GLN A 26 57.34 0.60 1.33
CA GLN A 26 58.71 0.62 1.83
C GLN A 26 58.96 -0.56 2.79
N ALA A 27 58.04 -0.83 3.70
CA ALA A 27 58.12 -1.98 4.60
C ALA A 27 58.17 -3.31 3.84
N LEU A 28 57.33 -3.48 2.81
CA LEU A 28 57.33 -4.67 1.96
C LEU A 28 58.64 -4.82 1.17
N GLN A 29 59.18 -3.73 0.62
CA GLN A 29 60.47 -3.73 -0.10
C GLN A 29 61.65 -4.08 0.81
N ARG A 30 61.65 -3.60 2.06
CA ARG A 30 62.66 -3.95 3.06
C ARG A 30 62.64 -5.45 3.33
N GLN A 31 61.47 -6.03 3.60
CA GLN A 31 61.36 -7.46 3.83
C GLN A 31 61.77 -8.29 2.61
N ALA A 32 61.43 -7.84 1.40
CA ALA A 32 61.89 -8.47 0.17
C ALA A 32 63.42 -8.44 0.01
N ARG A 33 64.09 -7.35 0.42
CA ARG A 33 65.57 -7.26 0.43
C ARG A 33 66.19 -8.19 1.46
N LEU A 34 65.62 -8.26 2.66
CA LEU A 34 66.06 -9.15 3.73
C LEU A 34 65.93 -10.62 3.32
N ALA A 35 64.81 -11.01 2.71
CA ALA A 35 64.60 -12.35 2.17
C ALA A 35 65.59 -12.73 1.04
N GLN A 36 66.13 -11.74 0.32
CA GLN A 36 67.19 -11.92 -0.69
C GLN A 36 68.62 -11.88 -0.12
N GLY A 37 68.78 -11.75 1.21
CA GLY A 37 70.10 -11.70 1.86
C GLY A 37 70.88 -10.40 1.62
N LYS A 38 70.22 -9.30 1.24
CA LYS A 38 70.86 -7.99 1.06
C LYS A 38 70.92 -7.26 2.41
N PRO A 39 72.05 -6.60 2.78
CA PRO A 39 72.19 -5.91 4.05
C PRO A 39 71.25 -4.70 4.17
N ASP A 40 70.67 -4.52 5.34
CA ASP A 40 69.87 -3.34 5.71
C ASP A 40 70.82 -2.15 5.87
N LYS A 41 70.83 -1.21 4.92
CA LYS A 41 71.83 -0.12 4.86
C LYS A 41 71.34 1.19 5.49
N GLU A 42 70.17 1.20 6.11
CA GLU A 42 69.50 2.44 6.51
C GLU A 42 69.03 2.33 7.98
N GLN A 43 69.40 3.33 8.80
CA GLN A 43 69.24 3.36 10.26
C GLN A 43 67.77 3.41 10.69
N GLU A 44 67.43 2.69 11.77
CA GLU A 44 66.07 2.48 12.30
C GLU A 44 65.30 3.76 12.72
N GLU A 45 65.95 4.93 12.80
CA GLU A 45 65.39 6.14 13.42
C GLU A 45 64.73 7.16 12.45
N GLU A 46 64.87 7.02 11.12
CA GLU A 46 64.35 8.02 10.15
C GLU A 46 63.13 7.56 9.30
N TYR A 47 62.73 6.28 9.39
CA TYR A 47 61.79 5.67 8.43
C TYR A 47 60.32 5.79 8.79
N PHE A 48 60.02 5.99 10.08
CA PHE A 48 58.68 6.32 10.55
C PHE A 48 58.61 7.81 10.86
N SER A 49 58.81 8.64 9.83
CA SER A 49 58.46 10.06 9.93
C SER A 49 56.99 10.17 10.35
N PRO A 50 56.62 11.08 11.29
CA PRO A 50 55.22 11.31 11.61
C PRO A 50 54.46 11.58 10.32
N ARG A 51 53.25 11.01 10.21
CA ARG A 51 52.35 11.01 9.03
C ARG A 51 51.88 12.43 8.63
N ASN A 52 52.81 13.36 8.43
CA ASN A 52 52.59 14.78 8.17
C ASN A 52 52.43 14.98 6.66
N GLY A 53 51.19 14.91 6.20
CA GLY A 53 50.83 15.11 4.79
C GLY A 53 49.52 14.46 4.37
N LEU A 54 48.92 13.61 5.21
CA LEU A 54 47.59 13.05 4.95
C LEU A 54 46.54 14.14 5.12
N SER A 55 45.72 14.38 4.09
CA SER A 55 44.55 15.23 4.26
C SER A 55 43.58 14.56 5.25
N PRO A 56 43.16 15.24 6.33
CA PRO A 56 42.20 14.70 7.30
C PRO A 56 40.80 14.44 6.72
N HIS A 57 40.60 14.72 5.42
CA HIS A 57 39.36 14.53 4.67
C HIS A 57 39.44 13.45 3.58
N GLY A 58 40.53 12.69 3.49
CA GLY A 58 40.64 11.60 2.51
C GLY A 58 39.68 10.45 2.80
N ALA A 59 39.15 9.79 1.76
CA ALA A 59 38.20 8.69 1.89
C ALA A 59 38.69 7.55 2.81
N LEU A 60 39.99 7.24 2.78
CA LEU A 60 40.63 6.25 3.67
C LEU A 60 40.54 6.66 5.15
N GLU A 61 40.85 7.91 5.48
CA GLU A 61 40.84 8.39 6.87
C GLU A 61 39.42 8.40 7.44
N LYS A 62 38.45 8.79 6.61
CA LYS A 62 37.03 8.70 6.94
C LYS A 62 36.64 7.24 7.20
N LEU A 63 37.03 6.31 6.32
CA LEU A 63 36.76 4.88 6.50
C LEU A 63 37.36 4.33 7.81
N CYS A 64 38.61 4.64 8.11
CA CYS A 64 39.28 4.22 9.35
C CYS A 64 38.56 4.77 10.58
N THR A 65 38.24 6.07 10.60
CA THR A 65 37.54 6.70 11.71
C THR A 65 36.14 6.12 11.91
N THR A 66 35.41 5.93 10.81
CA THR A 66 34.02 5.47 10.83
C THR A 66 33.88 4.02 11.31
N PHE A 67 34.78 3.13 10.93
CA PHE A 67 34.75 1.73 11.36
C PHE A 67 35.68 1.42 12.54
N GLY A 68 36.41 2.41 13.05
CA GLY A 68 37.30 2.29 14.20
C GLY A 68 38.50 1.37 13.95
N LEU A 69 39.13 1.49 12.78
CA LEU A 69 40.30 0.66 12.44
C LEU A 69 41.52 1.09 13.25
N SER A 70 42.27 0.12 13.78
CA SER A 70 43.61 0.37 14.32
C SER A 70 44.60 0.75 13.20
N ASP A 71 45.74 1.31 13.57
CA ASP A 71 46.81 1.60 12.61
C ASP A 71 47.29 0.34 11.88
N PHE A 72 47.37 -0.79 12.60
CA PHE A 72 47.71 -2.08 12.01
C PHE A 72 46.63 -2.55 11.03
N GLU A 73 45.35 -2.46 11.39
CA GLU A 73 44.24 -2.83 10.50
C GLU A 73 44.17 -1.98 9.24
N ARG A 74 44.39 -0.67 9.38
CA ARG A 74 44.53 0.27 8.26
C ARG A 74 45.66 -0.16 7.31
N ASP A 75 46.82 -0.49 7.86
CA ASP A 75 47.99 -0.84 7.04
C ASP A 75 47.84 -2.24 6.39
N VAL A 76 47.13 -3.17 7.04
CA VAL A 76 46.68 -4.44 6.43
C VAL A 76 45.77 -4.18 5.22
N LEU A 77 44.82 -3.25 5.36
CA LEU A 77 43.94 -2.86 4.25
C LEU A 77 44.75 -2.24 3.10
N LEU A 78 45.69 -1.34 3.40
CA LEU A 78 46.57 -0.71 2.42
C LEU A 78 47.49 -1.72 1.70
N LEU A 79 47.97 -2.75 2.39
CA LEU A 79 48.72 -3.85 1.78
C LEU A 79 47.88 -4.56 0.71
N CYS A 80 46.57 -4.71 0.94
CA CYS A 80 45.64 -5.27 -0.04
C CYS A 80 45.31 -4.27 -1.17
N VAL A 81 45.15 -2.98 -0.86
CA VAL A 81 44.96 -1.93 -1.88
C VAL A 81 46.15 -1.90 -2.84
N GLY A 82 47.38 -1.94 -2.33
CA GLY A 82 48.60 -1.90 -3.14
C GLY A 82 48.67 -3.01 -4.17
N MET A 83 48.19 -4.21 -3.81
CA MET A 83 48.09 -5.37 -4.71
C MET A 83 47.19 -5.11 -5.93
N GLU A 84 46.10 -4.35 -5.76
CA GLU A 84 45.16 -4.05 -6.84
C GLU A 84 45.59 -2.84 -7.69
N LEU A 85 46.37 -1.91 -7.13
CA LEU A 85 46.73 -0.65 -7.81
C LEU A 85 48.10 -0.68 -8.51
N ASP A 86 49.02 -1.54 -8.09
CA ASP A 86 50.39 -1.58 -8.64
C ASP A 86 50.86 -3.03 -8.80
N ALA A 87 51.00 -3.47 -10.06
CA ALA A 87 51.41 -4.82 -10.42
C ALA A 87 52.76 -5.26 -9.82
N SER A 88 53.64 -4.33 -9.43
CA SER A 88 54.92 -4.67 -8.81
C SER A 88 54.76 -5.32 -7.43
N TRP A 89 53.63 -5.10 -6.74
CA TRP A 89 53.37 -5.66 -5.40
C TRP A 89 53.29 -7.18 -5.41
N ALA A 90 52.75 -7.79 -6.46
CA ALA A 90 52.67 -9.25 -6.59
C ALA A 90 54.06 -9.90 -6.49
N SER A 91 55.05 -9.32 -7.19
CA SER A 91 56.43 -9.79 -7.17
C SER A 91 57.09 -9.55 -5.80
N LEU A 92 56.82 -8.40 -5.17
CA LEU A 92 57.34 -8.07 -3.85
C LEU A 92 56.78 -9.01 -2.76
N CYS A 93 55.50 -9.36 -2.83
CA CYS A 93 54.86 -10.33 -1.93
C CYS A 93 55.49 -11.73 -2.04
N ALA A 94 55.75 -12.22 -3.25
CA ALA A 94 56.39 -13.52 -3.44
C ALA A 94 57.82 -13.55 -2.87
N ILE A 95 58.60 -12.48 -3.10
CA ILE A 95 59.97 -12.37 -2.59
C ILE A 95 59.96 -12.25 -1.06
N ALA A 96 59.15 -11.35 -0.49
CA ALA A 96 59.10 -11.10 0.95
C ALA A 96 58.64 -12.31 1.77
N GLN A 97 57.82 -13.18 1.17
CA GLN A 97 57.36 -14.42 1.80
C GLN A 97 58.27 -15.62 1.56
N GLY A 98 59.28 -15.49 0.68
CA GLY A 98 60.20 -16.59 0.32
C GLY A 98 59.54 -17.74 -0.45
N VAL A 99 58.33 -17.56 -0.99
CA VAL A 99 57.57 -18.59 -1.72
C VAL A 99 57.08 -17.99 -3.03
N GLN A 100 57.61 -18.49 -4.17
CA GLN A 100 57.31 -17.94 -5.50
C GLN A 100 55.83 -17.98 -5.86
N GLU A 101 55.08 -18.98 -5.38
CA GLU A 101 53.65 -19.12 -5.66
C GLU A 101 52.77 -18.15 -4.84
N ARG A 102 53.30 -17.55 -3.76
CA ARG A 102 52.55 -16.63 -2.89
C ARG A 102 52.71 -15.18 -3.35
N VAL A 103 52.11 -14.88 -4.50
CA VAL A 103 52.13 -13.55 -5.14
C VAL A 103 51.10 -12.57 -4.55
N TYR A 104 50.60 -12.82 -3.34
CA TYR A 104 49.50 -12.08 -2.73
C TYR A 104 49.78 -11.75 -1.26
N PRO A 105 49.14 -10.70 -0.71
CA PRO A 105 49.16 -10.41 0.71
C PRO A 105 48.65 -11.57 1.56
N THR A 106 49.32 -11.86 2.67
CA THR A 106 48.87 -12.82 3.69
C THR A 106 48.93 -12.17 5.06
N PHE A 107 48.16 -12.68 6.02
CA PHE A 107 48.23 -12.15 7.39
C PHE A 107 49.59 -12.40 8.04
N SER A 108 50.24 -13.53 7.73
CA SER A 108 51.62 -13.79 8.16
C SER A 108 52.60 -12.74 7.64
N LEU A 109 52.44 -12.31 6.39
CA LEU A 109 53.26 -11.24 5.82
C LEU A 109 53.00 -9.92 6.56
N ALA A 110 51.73 -9.57 6.77
CA ALA A 110 51.35 -8.35 7.48
C ALA A 110 51.92 -8.29 8.91
N LEU A 111 51.83 -9.38 9.68
CA LEU A 111 52.41 -9.48 11.03
C LEU A 111 53.93 -9.34 11.05
N THR A 112 54.60 -9.60 9.93
CA THR A 112 56.07 -9.52 9.82
C THR A 112 56.55 -8.12 9.43
N ILE A 113 55.83 -7.44 8.52
CA ILE A 113 56.31 -6.20 7.90
C ILE A 113 55.69 -4.93 8.50
N LEU A 114 54.50 -5.01 9.09
CA LEU A 114 53.78 -3.82 9.58
C LEU A 114 54.09 -3.55 11.06
N PRO A 115 54.09 -2.28 11.49
CA PRO A 115 54.31 -1.91 12.89
C PRO A 115 53.15 -2.37 13.78
N ASN A 116 53.43 -2.60 15.06
CA ASN A 116 52.44 -2.94 16.10
C ASN A 116 51.50 -4.10 15.71
N PRO A 117 52.02 -5.33 15.49
CA PRO A 117 51.22 -6.45 15.00
C PRO A 117 50.10 -6.87 15.98
N GLU A 118 48.86 -6.91 15.49
CA GLU A 118 47.69 -7.29 16.26
C GLU A 118 47.06 -8.60 15.75
N TRP A 119 47.21 -9.69 16.51
CA TRP A 119 46.60 -10.98 16.16
C TRP A 119 45.06 -10.94 16.09
N SER A 120 44.43 -10.03 16.83
CA SER A 120 42.98 -9.87 16.87
C SER A 120 42.36 -9.28 15.61
N ALA A 121 43.16 -8.66 14.72
CA ALA A 121 42.71 -7.93 13.54
C ALA A 121 41.89 -8.79 12.54
N LEU A 122 42.11 -10.12 12.50
CA LEU A 122 41.35 -11.06 11.66
C LEU A 122 40.33 -11.91 12.43
N THR A 123 39.97 -11.54 13.66
CA THR A 123 38.84 -12.19 14.34
C THR A 123 37.52 -11.86 13.64
N PRO A 124 36.50 -12.73 13.68
CA PRO A 124 35.22 -12.47 13.00
C PRO A 124 34.49 -11.19 13.43
N ASN A 125 34.80 -10.66 14.62
CA ASN A 125 34.21 -9.45 15.17
C ASN A 125 35.09 -8.20 14.96
N ALA A 126 36.34 -8.35 14.53
CA ALA A 126 37.22 -7.22 14.23
C ALA A 126 36.73 -6.46 12.98
N PRO A 127 36.93 -5.13 12.91
CA PRO A 127 36.45 -4.28 11.82
C PRO A 127 36.68 -4.85 10.42
N LEU A 128 37.89 -5.35 10.12
CA LEU A 128 38.26 -5.87 8.81
C LEU A 128 37.34 -7.00 8.31
N ARG A 129 36.95 -7.93 9.19
CA ARG A 129 36.06 -9.05 8.83
C ARG A 129 34.59 -8.78 9.13
N ARG A 130 34.27 -8.08 10.22
CA ARG A 130 32.89 -7.77 10.61
C ARG A 130 32.19 -6.92 9.55
N TRP A 131 32.92 -5.97 8.96
CA TRP A 131 32.45 -5.07 7.91
C TRP A 131 32.89 -5.53 6.51
N ARG A 132 33.47 -6.73 6.37
CA ARG A 132 33.96 -7.24 5.08
C ARG A 132 34.79 -6.21 4.31
N LEU A 133 35.70 -5.51 5.00
CA LEU A 133 36.60 -4.57 4.33
C LEU A 133 37.63 -5.30 3.49
N LEU A 134 37.93 -6.54 3.91
CA LEU A 134 38.71 -7.51 3.17
C LEU A 134 38.01 -8.87 3.15
N GLU A 135 38.41 -9.68 2.19
CA GLU A 135 38.05 -11.08 2.06
C GLU A 135 39.27 -11.95 2.33
N VAL A 136 39.07 -13.02 3.11
CA VAL A 136 40.07 -14.05 3.34
C VAL A 136 39.73 -15.21 2.41
N GLY A 137 40.57 -15.44 1.41
CA GLY A 137 40.35 -16.52 0.45
C GLY A 137 40.64 -17.91 1.04
N SER A 138 40.54 -18.92 0.19
CA SER A 138 40.78 -20.31 0.59
C SER A 138 42.28 -20.59 0.80
N GLY A 139 42.61 -21.35 1.83
CA GLY A 139 43.99 -21.76 2.11
C GLY A 139 44.07 -22.78 3.24
N ASN A 140 45.23 -23.41 3.40
CA ASN A 140 45.45 -24.44 4.42
C ASN A 140 45.49 -23.88 5.86
N ALA A 141 45.79 -22.59 6.03
CA ALA A 141 45.76 -21.90 7.30
C ALA A 141 45.26 -20.47 7.13
N LEU A 142 44.62 -19.92 8.17
CA LEU A 142 44.09 -18.55 8.16
C LEU A 142 45.19 -17.51 7.89
N THR A 143 46.38 -17.72 8.43
CA THR A 143 47.49 -16.76 8.34
C THR A 143 48.13 -16.69 6.95
N THR A 144 48.07 -17.79 6.20
CA THR A 144 48.69 -17.94 4.87
C THR A 144 47.69 -17.89 3.72
N ALA A 145 46.41 -17.82 4.03
CA ALA A 145 45.35 -17.58 3.07
C ALA A 145 45.53 -16.20 2.40
N PRO A 146 45.15 -16.08 1.11
CA PRO A 146 45.21 -14.81 0.41
C PRO A 146 44.25 -13.79 1.05
N LEU A 147 44.75 -12.59 1.31
CA LEU A 147 43.94 -11.44 1.70
C LEU A 147 43.67 -10.58 0.46
N ARG A 148 42.41 -10.21 0.26
CA ARG A 148 41.97 -9.33 -0.83
C ARG A 148 41.10 -8.23 -0.27
N ILE A 149 41.21 -7.03 -0.83
CA ILE A 149 40.27 -5.96 -0.49
C ILE A 149 38.91 -6.24 -1.14
N ASP A 150 37.83 -5.87 -0.46
CA ASP A 150 36.49 -5.92 -1.06
C ASP A 150 36.34 -4.80 -2.11
N GLU A 151 35.80 -5.14 -3.28
CA GLU A 151 35.74 -4.23 -4.45
C GLU A 151 35.05 -2.90 -4.14
N GLN A 152 33.93 -2.95 -3.41
CA GLN A 152 33.18 -1.74 -3.00
C GLN A 152 34.05 -0.81 -2.15
N ILE A 153 34.90 -1.36 -1.29
CA ILE A 153 35.80 -0.58 -0.44
C ILE A 153 36.96 0.01 -1.24
N LEU A 154 37.48 -0.74 -2.21
CA LEU A 154 38.50 -0.22 -3.13
C LEU A 154 37.95 0.98 -3.91
N HIS A 155 36.76 0.87 -4.50
CA HIS A 155 36.12 1.96 -5.23
C HIS A 155 35.82 3.16 -4.33
N TYR A 156 35.30 2.93 -3.12
CA TYR A 156 35.06 3.99 -2.14
C TYR A 156 36.34 4.77 -1.81
N ILE A 157 37.45 4.08 -1.51
CA ILE A 157 38.73 4.71 -1.18
C ILE A 157 39.32 5.42 -2.40
N ALA A 158 39.10 4.90 -3.61
CA ALA A 158 39.48 5.54 -4.87
C ALA A 158 38.60 6.75 -5.24
N GLY A 159 37.55 7.03 -4.46
CA GLY A 159 36.64 8.16 -4.67
C GLY A 159 35.50 7.89 -5.66
N VAL A 160 35.25 6.64 -6.01
CA VAL A 160 34.12 6.23 -6.86
C VAL A 160 32.98 5.78 -5.94
N GLN A 161 31.82 6.45 -6.03
CA GLN A 161 30.64 6.14 -5.23
C GLN A 161 29.58 5.43 -6.07
N HIS A 162 29.22 4.22 -5.67
CA HIS A 162 28.10 3.45 -6.22
C HIS A 162 27.55 2.50 -5.15
N LEU A 163 26.38 1.91 -5.38
CA LEU A 163 25.83 0.87 -4.51
C LEU A 163 26.61 -0.44 -4.71
N ASP A 164 26.82 -1.20 -3.64
CA ASP A 164 27.41 -2.55 -3.72
C ASP A 164 26.62 -3.43 -4.70
N GLU A 165 27.32 -4.11 -5.61
CA GLU A 165 26.69 -4.95 -6.64
C GLU A 165 25.81 -6.07 -6.06
N ARG A 166 26.15 -6.57 -4.87
CA ARG A 166 25.40 -7.62 -4.18
C ARG A 166 24.09 -7.12 -3.58
N LEU A 167 23.91 -5.79 -3.51
CA LEU A 167 22.67 -5.15 -3.08
C LEU A 167 21.84 -4.68 -4.28
N MET A 168 22.41 -4.57 -5.48
CA MET A 168 21.67 -4.15 -6.68
C MET A 168 20.51 -5.11 -6.99
N GLY A 169 19.32 -4.56 -7.26
CA GLY A 169 18.09 -5.31 -7.49
C GLY A 169 17.42 -5.87 -6.23
N ILE A 170 18.06 -5.75 -5.06
CA ILE A 170 17.45 -6.02 -3.75
C ILE A 170 17.12 -4.70 -3.05
N VAL A 171 18.06 -3.76 -3.10
CA VAL A 171 17.98 -2.42 -2.53
C VAL A 171 18.08 -1.41 -3.66
N GLU A 172 17.14 -0.46 -3.70
CA GLU A 172 17.06 0.55 -4.77
C GLU A 172 16.92 1.96 -4.19
N PRO A 173 17.54 2.98 -4.78
CA PRO A 173 17.35 4.36 -4.32
C PRO A 173 15.90 4.79 -4.55
N VAL A 174 15.29 5.43 -3.54
CA VAL A 174 13.92 5.94 -3.66
C VAL A 174 13.93 7.17 -4.56
N ALA A 175 13.19 7.12 -5.67
CA ALA A 175 13.10 8.22 -6.61
C ALA A 175 12.37 9.44 -6.00
N ALA A 176 12.80 10.65 -6.38
CA ALA A 176 12.18 11.89 -5.94
C ALA A 176 10.74 12.02 -6.46
N VAL A 177 9.77 11.94 -5.54
CA VAL A 177 8.36 12.24 -5.81
C VAL A 177 8.07 13.66 -5.33
N ASN A 178 8.02 14.61 -6.27
CA ASN A 178 7.91 16.06 -5.99
C ASN A 178 6.51 16.54 -5.54
N ILE A 179 5.66 15.66 -5.00
CA ILE A 179 4.28 16.02 -4.68
C ILE A 179 4.01 15.65 -3.22
N LEU A 180 4.43 16.51 -2.30
CA LEU A 180 3.94 16.50 -0.93
C LEU A 180 2.96 17.64 -0.70
N VAL A 181 1.81 17.32 -0.11
CA VAL A 181 0.90 18.34 0.42
C VAL A 181 1.48 18.96 1.71
N PRO A 182 1.02 20.17 2.11
CA PRO A 182 1.50 20.83 3.33
C PRO A 182 1.45 19.98 4.60
N SER A 183 0.39 19.20 4.81
CA SER A 183 0.27 18.29 5.97
C SER A 183 1.33 17.19 5.96
N HIS A 184 1.67 16.65 4.78
CA HIS A 184 2.73 15.66 4.62
C HIS A 184 4.12 16.29 4.81
N HIS A 185 4.33 17.53 4.37
CA HIS A 185 5.57 18.27 4.64
C HIS A 185 5.80 18.45 6.15
N GLN A 186 4.76 18.78 6.91
CA GLN A 186 4.86 18.90 8.37
C GLN A 186 5.22 17.55 9.02
N LEU A 187 4.68 16.44 8.50
CA LEU A 187 5.06 15.10 8.97
C LEU A 187 6.53 14.79 8.67
N ALA A 188 7.02 15.13 7.49
CA ALA A 188 8.43 14.94 7.14
C ALA A 188 9.36 15.76 8.06
N GLN A 189 9.00 17.01 8.38
CA GLN A 189 9.76 17.84 9.33
C GLN A 189 9.77 17.24 10.73
N ARG A 190 8.61 16.78 11.22
CA ARG A 190 8.50 16.11 12.52
C ARG A 190 9.32 14.83 12.56
N LEU A 191 9.33 14.06 11.47
CA LEU A 191 10.10 12.82 11.35
C LEU A 191 11.61 13.12 11.43
N ALA A 192 12.08 14.12 10.67
CA ALA A 192 13.47 14.57 10.71
C ALA A 192 13.88 15.04 12.13
N GLN A 193 13.05 15.86 12.77
CA GLN A 193 13.30 16.33 14.14
C GLN A 193 13.38 15.18 15.15
N THR A 194 12.49 14.18 15.02
CA THR A 194 12.47 13.00 15.90
C THR A 194 13.78 12.22 15.80
N TRP A 195 14.35 12.05 14.60
CA TRP A 195 15.66 11.41 14.44
C TRP A 195 16.80 12.24 15.00
N VAL A 196 16.78 13.57 14.84
CA VAL A 196 17.81 14.45 15.43
C VAL A 196 17.82 14.34 16.95
N GLU A 197 16.65 14.41 17.58
CA GLU A 197 16.53 14.29 19.04
C GLU A 197 16.95 12.89 19.50
N ALA A 198 16.50 11.84 18.82
CA ALA A 198 16.84 10.47 19.18
C ALA A 198 18.30 10.08 18.87
N SER A 199 18.99 10.81 17.98
CA SER A 199 20.42 10.57 17.72
C SER A 199 21.32 10.90 18.91
N GLN A 200 20.80 11.65 19.89
CA GLN A 200 21.47 11.90 21.18
C GLN A 200 21.40 10.67 22.11
N GLU A 201 20.47 9.75 21.86
CA GLU A 201 20.37 8.46 22.55
C GLU A 201 21.12 7.38 21.73
N ALA A 202 21.66 6.37 22.42
CA ALA A 202 22.54 5.37 21.78
C ALA A 202 21.85 4.47 20.71
N VAL A 203 20.52 4.52 20.58
CA VAL A 203 19.76 3.68 19.64
C VAL A 203 18.72 4.52 18.90
N LEU A 204 18.87 4.64 17.59
CA LEU A 204 17.88 5.29 16.74
C LEU A 204 16.57 4.47 16.73
N PRO A 205 15.41 5.09 17.01
CA PRO A 205 14.12 4.43 16.96
C PRO A 205 13.77 4.05 15.54
N ILE A 206 13.01 2.97 15.40
CA ILE A 206 12.42 2.59 14.11
C ILE A 206 11.22 3.51 13.90
N ILE A 207 11.12 4.08 12.70
CA ILE A 207 9.95 4.87 12.32
C ILE A 207 9.04 4.01 11.45
N CYS A 208 7.75 3.94 11.80
CA CYS A 208 6.76 3.19 11.05
C CYS A 208 5.70 4.14 10.50
N LEU A 209 5.70 4.35 9.18
CA LEU A 209 4.67 5.09 8.48
C LEU A 209 3.52 4.14 8.17
N CYS A 210 2.34 4.47 8.70
CA CYS A 210 1.12 3.68 8.54
C CYS A 210 0.12 4.41 7.63
N GLY A 211 -0.33 3.75 6.57
CA GLY A 211 -1.35 4.31 5.67
C GLY A 211 -1.58 3.50 4.39
N ASP A 212 -2.53 3.97 3.57
CA ASP A 212 -2.96 3.27 2.34
C ASP A 212 -2.27 3.74 1.05
N ASP A 213 -1.42 4.76 1.15
CA ASP A 213 -0.74 5.39 0.01
C ASP A 213 0.77 5.32 0.17
N VAL A 214 1.35 4.22 -0.36
CA VAL A 214 2.79 3.94 -0.32
C VAL A 214 3.60 5.06 -0.94
N ALA A 215 3.14 5.65 -2.05
CA ALA A 215 3.84 6.74 -2.72
C ALA A 215 3.95 7.99 -1.84
N SER A 216 2.88 8.38 -1.13
CA SER A 216 2.94 9.48 -0.17
C SER A 216 3.86 9.16 1.01
N MET A 217 3.85 7.92 1.51
CA MET A 217 4.72 7.51 2.62
C MET A 217 6.20 7.52 2.21
N GLN A 218 6.54 7.02 1.02
CA GLN A 218 7.88 7.13 0.43
C GLN A 218 8.30 8.59 0.29
N ALA A 219 7.42 9.46 -0.22
CA ALA A 219 7.71 10.87 -0.40
C ALA A 219 7.98 11.59 0.95
N ILE A 220 7.20 11.28 1.99
CA ILE A 220 7.42 11.79 3.35
C ILE A 220 8.78 11.35 3.90
N ALA A 221 9.10 10.06 3.79
CA ALA A 221 10.38 9.53 4.24
C ALA A 221 11.55 10.17 3.48
N LEU A 222 11.44 10.29 2.16
CA LEU A 222 12.47 10.92 1.33
C LEU A 222 12.66 12.38 1.72
N LYS A 223 11.57 13.13 1.92
CA LYS A 223 11.67 14.54 2.30
C LYS A 223 12.32 14.73 3.67
N ALA A 224 12.06 13.82 4.61
CA ALA A 224 12.72 13.84 5.90
C ALA A 224 14.21 13.52 5.79
N CYS A 225 14.61 12.57 4.93
CA CYS A 225 16.01 12.26 4.66
C CYS A 225 16.72 13.44 3.97
N GLU A 226 16.08 14.14 3.02
CA GLU A 226 16.63 15.36 2.41
C GLU A 226 16.93 16.45 3.46
N LEU A 227 16.04 16.64 4.45
CA LEU A 227 16.25 17.60 5.53
C LEU A 227 17.43 17.24 6.45
N LEU A 228 17.83 15.97 6.47
CA LEU A 228 18.96 15.44 7.25
C LEU A 228 20.21 15.19 6.41
N GLU A 229 20.19 15.56 5.12
CA GLU A 229 21.28 15.27 4.18
C GLU A 229 21.63 13.77 4.10
N MET A 230 20.62 12.91 4.22
CA MET A 230 20.73 11.47 4.12
C MET A 230 20.12 10.96 2.82
N ASN A 231 20.69 9.88 2.28
CA ASN A 231 20.11 9.16 1.15
C ASN A 231 19.02 8.20 1.63
N LEU A 232 18.01 7.92 0.81
CA LEU A 232 16.97 6.94 1.11
C LEU A 232 17.00 5.82 0.08
N ASN A 233 17.14 4.57 0.55
CA ASN A 233 17.03 3.40 -0.30
C ASN A 233 15.94 2.47 0.23
N ALA A 234 15.20 1.83 -0.67
CA ALA A 234 14.11 0.92 -0.35
C ALA A 234 14.49 -0.54 -0.59
N ILE A 235 13.91 -1.41 0.24
CA ILE A 235 13.87 -2.85 0.06
C ILE A 235 12.43 -3.34 0.19
N PHE A 236 11.99 -4.17 -0.74
CA PHE A 236 10.70 -4.84 -0.65
C PHE A 236 10.77 -6.01 0.33
N ALA A 237 9.73 -6.17 1.14
CA ALA A 237 9.61 -7.30 2.07
C ALA A 237 9.79 -8.66 1.37
N SER A 238 9.31 -8.80 0.12
CA SER A 238 9.47 -10.02 -0.70
C SER A 238 10.91 -10.35 -1.06
N SER A 239 11.79 -9.35 -1.11
CA SER A 239 13.22 -9.50 -1.41
C SER A 239 14.06 -9.91 -0.19
N ILE A 240 13.46 -9.97 1.01
CA ILE A 240 14.17 -10.36 2.23
C ILE A 240 14.33 -11.89 2.27
N PRO A 241 15.57 -12.41 2.36
CA PRO A 241 15.83 -13.84 2.42
C PRO A 241 15.35 -14.44 3.74
N THR A 242 14.81 -15.67 3.67
CA THR A 242 14.34 -16.40 4.85
C THR A 242 15.45 -17.17 5.57
N GLY A 243 16.57 -17.42 4.91
CA GLY A 243 17.72 -18.11 5.50
C GLY A 243 18.50 -17.20 6.45
N ILE A 244 18.82 -17.69 7.66
CA ILE A 244 19.49 -16.89 8.70
C ILE A 244 20.87 -16.35 8.25
N ASN A 245 21.63 -17.14 7.47
CA ASN A 245 22.96 -16.77 7.00
C ASN A 245 22.90 -15.72 5.90
N GLU A 246 21.99 -15.89 4.93
CA GLU A 246 21.73 -14.91 3.88
C GLU A 246 21.23 -13.60 4.46
N LEU A 247 20.30 -13.66 5.42
CA LEU A 247 19.79 -12.49 6.13
C LEU A 247 20.89 -11.75 6.89
N ASN A 248 21.72 -12.48 7.63
CA ASN A 248 22.86 -11.89 8.32
C ASN A 248 23.84 -11.23 7.32
N ASN A 249 24.08 -11.84 6.16
CA ASN A 249 24.95 -11.27 5.14
C ASN A 249 24.36 -9.99 4.53
N LEU A 250 23.08 -10.01 4.16
CA LEU A 250 22.36 -8.84 3.66
C LEU A 250 22.43 -7.68 4.66
N MET A 251 22.13 -7.94 5.94
CA MET A 251 22.21 -6.94 6.99
C MET A 251 23.61 -6.35 7.13
N ARG A 252 24.66 -7.17 7.07
CA ARG A 252 26.05 -6.68 7.19
C ARG A 252 26.45 -5.81 6.00
N LEU A 253 26.12 -6.24 4.78
CA LEU A 253 26.40 -5.48 3.56
C LEU A 253 25.66 -4.15 3.57
N TRP A 254 24.38 -4.17 3.92
CA TRP A 254 23.58 -2.96 4.03
C TRP A 254 24.07 -2.02 5.14
N GLU A 255 24.37 -2.52 6.35
CA GLU A 255 24.86 -1.66 7.44
C GLU A 255 26.16 -0.94 7.03
N ARG A 256 27.06 -1.66 6.34
CA ARG A 256 28.27 -1.06 5.79
C ARG A 256 27.96 0.02 4.76
N GLU A 257 27.07 -0.28 3.81
CA GLU A 257 26.68 0.66 2.77
C GLU A 257 25.99 1.90 3.34
N ALA A 258 25.09 1.72 4.31
CA ALA A 258 24.40 2.79 5.01
C ALA A 258 25.36 3.75 5.70
N ILE A 259 26.43 3.22 6.29
CA ILE A 259 27.48 3.99 6.94
C ILE A 259 28.33 4.76 5.90
N LEU A 260 28.71 4.12 4.80
CA LEU A 260 29.56 4.73 3.75
C LEU A 260 28.83 5.84 2.98
N SER A 261 27.55 5.62 2.65
CA SER A 261 26.73 6.49 1.81
C SER A 261 25.81 7.43 2.60
N ASN A 262 25.86 7.40 3.94
CA ASN A 262 24.93 8.13 4.82
C ASN A 262 23.45 7.85 4.46
N SER A 263 23.10 6.57 4.36
CA SER A 263 21.78 6.12 3.88
C SER A 263 20.87 5.59 4.97
N VAL A 264 19.58 5.84 4.80
CA VAL A 264 18.47 5.24 5.55
C VAL A 264 17.86 4.11 4.73
N LEU A 265 17.46 3.03 5.40
CA LEU A 265 16.70 1.95 4.77
C LEU A 265 15.20 2.18 4.92
N LEU A 266 14.47 2.06 3.83
CA LEU A 266 13.03 1.99 3.78
C LEU A 266 12.61 0.54 3.54
N LEU A 267 11.94 -0.08 4.50
CA LEU A 267 11.34 -1.39 4.34
C LEU A 267 9.88 -1.23 3.93
N GLU A 268 9.56 -1.64 2.70
CA GLU A 268 8.19 -1.70 2.21
C GLU A 268 7.54 -3.02 2.58
N TRP A 269 6.61 -2.96 3.52
CA TRP A 269 5.94 -4.14 4.07
C TRP A 269 4.43 -4.08 3.85
N ASP A 270 3.97 -4.64 2.74
CA ASP A 270 2.56 -4.63 2.34
C ASP A 270 1.59 -5.39 3.26
N GLY A 271 2.11 -6.28 4.10
CA GLY A 271 1.33 -6.98 5.11
C GLY A 271 0.42 -8.08 4.57
N THR A 272 0.67 -9.28 5.07
CA THR A 272 -0.26 -10.43 5.15
C THR A 272 -0.82 -10.93 3.82
N ASP A 273 0.01 -11.66 3.07
CA ASP A 273 -0.48 -12.90 2.46
C ASP A 273 -0.47 -13.99 3.54
N ALA A 274 -1.62 -14.63 3.74
CA ALA A 274 -1.75 -15.78 4.63
C ALA A 274 -0.94 -16.95 4.04
N GLY A 275 0.30 -17.13 4.51
CA GLY A 275 1.16 -18.21 4.04
C GLY A 275 2.66 -18.06 4.31
N GLU A 276 3.16 -16.85 4.61
CA GLU A 276 4.60 -16.59 4.68
C GLU A 276 5.18 -16.41 6.09
N GLY A 277 4.81 -17.27 7.04
CA GLY A 277 5.27 -17.14 8.44
C GLY A 277 6.80 -17.12 8.62
N LEU A 278 7.55 -17.81 7.73
CA LEU A 278 9.02 -17.79 7.73
C LEU A 278 9.59 -16.41 7.36
N ARG A 279 9.01 -15.74 6.35
CA ARG A 279 9.46 -14.41 5.92
C ARG A 279 9.09 -13.35 6.95
N GLU A 280 7.90 -13.44 7.53
CA GLU A 280 7.51 -12.55 8.64
C GLU A 280 8.48 -12.68 9.83
N SER A 281 8.95 -13.89 10.14
CA SER A 281 9.98 -14.12 11.14
C SER A 281 11.34 -13.52 10.76
N ALA A 282 11.75 -13.65 9.49
CA ALA A 282 12.98 -13.06 8.97
C ALA A 282 12.95 -11.52 9.03
N ILE A 283 11.85 -10.90 8.59
CA ILE A 283 11.62 -9.46 8.66
C ILE A 283 11.69 -8.98 10.12
N ALA A 284 10.97 -9.66 11.02
CA ALA A 284 11.01 -9.30 12.44
C ALA A 284 12.43 -9.40 13.02
N THR A 285 13.20 -10.42 12.61
CA THR A 285 14.60 -10.59 13.02
C THR A 285 15.48 -9.45 12.48
N MET A 286 15.28 -9.04 11.23
CA MET A 286 16.01 -7.93 10.61
C MET A 286 15.72 -6.61 11.31
N VAL A 287 14.44 -6.29 11.52
CA VAL A 287 13.98 -5.05 12.17
C VAL A 287 14.60 -4.88 13.57
N GLU A 288 14.70 -5.98 14.34
CA GLU A 288 15.29 -5.96 15.68
C GLU A 288 16.81 -5.85 15.69
N ARG A 289 17.49 -6.42 14.69
CA ARG A 289 18.96 -6.56 14.71
C ARG A 289 19.70 -5.51 13.89
N ILE A 290 19.01 -4.82 12.98
CA ILE A 290 19.61 -3.83 12.09
C ILE A 290 19.99 -2.58 12.88
N ARG A 291 21.23 -2.14 12.73
CA ARG A 291 21.76 -0.98 13.47
C ARG A 291 21.64 0.33 12.71
N SER A 292 21.47 0.27 11.39
CA SER A 292 21.25 1.47 10.58
C SER A 292 19.86 2.07 10.82
N PRO A 293 19.67 3.36 10.49
CA PRO A 293 18.35 3.99 10.52
C PRO A 293 17.38 3.23 9.61
N LEU A 294 16.18 2.98 10.12
CA LEU A 294 15.14 2.20 9.44
C LEU A 294 13.80 2.93 9.49
N VAL A 295 13.19 3.09 8.33
CA VAL A 295 11.78 3.42 8.14
C VAL A 295 11.04 2.19 7.65
N ILE A 296 9.86 1.91 8.20
CA ILE A 296 8.98 0.85 7.75
C ILE A 296 7.72 1.51 7.18
N ILE A 297 7.32 1.12 5.98
CA ILE A 297 6.00 1.44 5.42
C ILE A 297 5.09 0.24 5.60
N SER A 298 3.90 0.46 6.14
CA SER A 298 2.90 -0.58 6.38
C SER A 298 1.49 -0.01 6.27
N ARG A 299 0.50 -0.85 5.96
CA ARG A 299 -0.91 -0.46 6.00
C ARG A 299 -1.42 -0.31 7.43
N ASP A 300 -1.14 -1.33 8.24
CA ASP A 300 -1.57 -1.38 9.64
C ASP A 300 -0.44 -1.02 10.60
N ARG A 301 -0.82 -0.53 11.79
CA ARG A 301 0.11 -0.38 12.91
C ARG A 301 0.69 -1.74 13.28
N ARG A 302 2.02 -1.81 13.37
CA ARG A 302 2.74 -3.02 13.78
C ARG A 302 2.89 -3.10 15.28
N LYS A 303 2.84 -4.31 15.82
CA LYS A 303 3.08 -4.56 17.24
C LYS A 303 4.55 -4.29 17.55
N GLN A 304 4.78 -3.43 18.54
CA GLN A 304 6.10 -3.21 19.10
C GLN A 304 6.62 -4.52 19.72
N ARG A 305 7.91 -4.81 19.50
CA ARG A 305 8.61 -5.95 20.10
C ARG A 305 9.67 -5.45 21.07
N GLN A 306 10.95 -5.45 20.73
CA GLN A 306 12.03 -5.07 21.64
C GLN A 306 12.57 -3.66 21.34
N ARG A 307 12.77 -3.31 20.07
CA ARG A 307 13.26 -1.98 19.68
C ARG A 307 12.14 -0.92 19.75
N PRO A 308 12.43 0.32 20.22
CA PRO A 308 11.47 1.42 20.20
C PRO A 308 10.95 1.67 18.78
N LEU A 309 9.62 1.68 18.65
CA LEU A 309 8.91 1.86 17.39
C LEU A 309 8.03 3.11 17.50
N ILE A 310 8.28 4.10 16.66
CA ILE A 310 7.46 5.30 16.55
C ILE A 310 6.53 5.12 15.36
N ALA A 311 5.27 4.79 15.63
CA ALA A 311 4.24 4.67 14.60
C ALA A 311 3.62 6.04 14.30
N ILE A 312 3.72 6.48 13.06
CA ILE A 312 3.13 7.72 12.54
C ILE A 312 2.04 7.33 11.54
N GLU A 313 0.82 7.75 11.82
CA GLU A 313 -0.29 7.58 10.91
C GLU A 313 -0.26 8.69 9.86
N VAL A 314 -0.18 8.32 8.59
CA VAL A 314 -0.15 9.26 7.48
C VAL A 314 -1.58 9.53 7.02
N PRO A 315 -2.12 10.73 7.28
CA PRO A 315 -3.49 11.06 6.90
C PRO A 315 -3.60 11.20 5.38
N LYS A 316 -4.79 10.90 4.86
CA LYS A 316 -5.16 11.25 3.49
C LYS A 316 -5.12 12.78 3.33
N ALA A 317 -4.81 13.26 2.13
CA ALA A 317 -4.80 14.69 1.84
C ALA A 317 -6.17 15.31 2.17
N THR A 318 -6.16 16.46 2.83
CA THR A 318 -7.40 17.16 3.19
C THR A 318 -8.12 17.65 1.92
N PRO A 319 -9.45 17.92 1.97
CA PRO A 319 -10.18 18.42 0.81
C PRO A 319 -9.57 19.68 0.19
N ASN A 320 -9.00 20.57 1.01
CA ASN A 320 -8.34 21.78 0.53
C ASN A 320 -7.03 21.47 -0.20
N GLU A 321 -6.25 20.51 0.30
CA GLU A 321 -5.01 20.07 -0.34
C GLU A 321 -5.29 19.30 -1.63
N GLN A 322 -6.31 18.43 -1.64
CA GLN A 322 -6.75 17.75 -2.86
C GLN A 322 -7.21 18.76 -3.91
N ARG A 323 -7.97 19.80 -3.53
CA ARG A 323 -8.36 20.87 -4.45
C ARG A 323 -7.13 21.54 -5.08
N ALA A 324 -6.10 21.83 -4.29
CA ALA A 324 -4.86 22.41 -4.79
C ALA A 324 -4.13 21.46 -5.76
N ILE A 325 -4.08 20.15 -5.46
CA ILE A 325 -3.50 19.14 -6.37
C ILE A 325 -4.28 19.08 -7.68
N TRP A 326 -5.61 19.02 -7.62
CA TRP A 326 -6.47 19.02 -8.82
C TRP A 326 -6.25 20.27 -9.67
N GLN A 327 -6.19 21.45 -9.05
CA GLN A 327 -5.93 22.71 -9.75
C GLN A 327 -4.54 22.70 -10.42
N ALA A 328 -3.51 22.23 -9.72
CA ALA A 328 -2.15 22.12 -10.26
C ALA A 328 -2.08 21.10 -11.42
N ALA A 329 -2.72 19.95 -11.28
CA ALA A 329 -2.72 18.89 -12.28
C ALA A 329 -3.53 19.27 -13.55
N LEU A 330 -4.65 19.96 -13.38
CA LEU A 330 -5.50 20.39 -14.49
C LEU A 330 -4.97 21.65 -15.19
N GLY A 331 -4.29 22.55 -14.47
CA GLY A 331 -3.81 23.83 -15.02
C GLY A 331 -4.96 24.69 -15.53
N ASP A 332 -4.82 25.28 -16.72
CA ASP A 332 -5.84 26.15 -17.33
C ASP A 332 -7.19 25.45 -17.55
N ALA A 333 -7.19 24.12 -17.72
CA ALA A 333 -8.41 23.33 -17.85
C ALA A 333 -9.29 23.40 -16.58
N ALA A 334 -8.72 23.69 -15.41
CA ALA A 334 -9.48 23.84 -14.17
C ALA A 334 -10.50 24.98 -14.23
N ILE A 335 -10.19 26.06 -14.97
CA ILE A 335 -11.07 27.23 -15.14
C ILE A 335 -12.33 26.84 -15.92
N SER A 336 -12.17 25.99 -16.94
CA SER A 336 -13.29 25.48 -17.75
C SER A 336 -14.22 24.52 -16.99
N LEU A 337 -13.76 23.98 -15.86
CA LEU A 337 -14.47 22.98 -15.05
C LEU A 337 -15.39 23.59 -13.97
N ASN A 338 -15.53 24.91 -13.86
CA ASN A 338 -16.55 25.67 -13.09
C ASN A 338 -17.36 24.87 -12.02
N GLY A 339 -16.75 24.55 -10.86
CA GLY A 339 -17.43 23.86 -9.73
C GLY A 339 -17.40 22.32 -9.75
N HIS A 340 -16.92 21.68 -10.82
CA HIS A 340 -16.85 20.22 -10.93
C HIS A 340 -15.69 19.64 -10.14
N VAL A 341 -14.61 20.40 -9.92
CA VAL A 341 -13.47 19.98 -9.07
C VAL A 341 -13.92 19.82 -7.62
N GLU A 342 -14.75 20.74 -7.11
CA GLU A 342 -15.35 20.64 -5.77
C GLU A 342 -16.21 19.38 -5.64
N THR A 343 -16.94 19.05 -6.70
CA THR A 343 -17.75 17.83 -6.74
C THR A 343 -16.85 16.59 -6.67
N LEU A 344 -15.76 16.53 -7.46
CA LEU A 344 -14.79 15.43 -7.43
C LEU A 344 -14.14 15.27 -6.04
N VAL A 345 -13.63 16.35 -5.46
CA VAL A 345 -12.99 16.36 -4.12
C VAL A 345 -13.96 15.91 -3.03
N SER A 346 -15.24 16.27 -3.15
CA SER A 346 -16.24 15.86 -2.17
C SER A 346 -16.67 14.40 -2.27
N HIS A 347 -16.49 13.78 -3.45
CA HIS A 347 -16.93 12.42 -3.75
C HIS A 347 -15.83 11.39 -3.65
N PHE A 348 -14.62 11.73 -4.10
CA PHE A 348 -13.49 10.82 -4.17
C PHE A 348 -12.36 11.26 -3.25
N THR A 349 -11.88 10.34 -2.42
CA THR A 349 -10.71 10.59 -1.57
C THR A 349 -9.48 9.93 -2.20
N LEU A 350 -8.87 10.61 -3.16
CA LEU A 350 -7.76 10.07 -3.97
C LEU A 350 -6.38 10.56 -3.50
N SER A 351 -5.35 9.75 -3.75
CA SER A 351 -3.95 10.18 -3.60
C SER A 351 -3.54 11.16 -4.69
N ALA A 352 -2.46 11.90 -4.48
CA ALA A 352 -1.97 12.83 -5.48
C ALA A 352 -1.57 12.12 -6.77
N THR A 353 -0.88 10.98 -6.69
CA THR A 353 -0.51 10.14 -7.84
C THR A 353 -1.72 9.72 -8.68
N THR A 354 -2.80 9.32 -8.01
CA THR A 354 -4.08 8.95 -8.64
C THR A 354 -4.70 10.15 -9.35
N ILE A 355 -4.71 11.34 -8.72
CA ILE A 355 -5.23 12.57 -9.34
C ILE A 355 -4.44 12.94 -10.60
N TYR A 356 -3.11 12.90 -10.56
CA TYR A 356 -2.27 13.16 -11.74
C TYR A 356 -2.50 12.16 -12.85
N ALA A 357 -2.62 10.86 -12.53
CA ALA A 357 -2.93 9.82 -13.50
C ALA A 357 -4.30 10.06 -14.16
N ALA A 358 -5.33 10.37 -13.36
CA ALA A 358 -6.67 10.69 -13.86
C ALA A 358 -6.68 11.92 -14.78
N CYS A 359 -5.94 12.98 -14.41
CA CYS A 359 -5.79 14.17 -15.24
C CYS A 359 -5.04 13.88 -16.55
N ALA A 360 -3.97 13.09 -16.50
CA ALA A 360 -3.20 12.72 -17.67
C ALA A 360 -4.02 11.88 -18.66
N GLU A 361 -4.80 10.91 -18.15
CA GLU A 361 -5.71 10.10 -18.97
C GLU A 361 -6.79 10.96 -19.64
N ALA A 362 -7.42 11.86 -18.89
CA ALA A 362 -8.44 12.77 -19.44
C ALA A 362 -7.86 13.70 -20.52
N LYS A 363 -6.67 14.28 -20.28
CA LYS A 363 -5.96 15.10 -21.28
C LYS A 363 -5.58 14.30 -22.52
N GLY A 364 -5.14 13.04 -22.36
CA GLY A 364 -4.82 12.14 -23.46
C GLY A 364 -6.03 11.83 -24.36
N LYS A 365 -7.20 11.58 -23.76
CA LYS A 365 -8.46 11.35 -24.49
C LYS A 365 -8.92 12.58 -25.27
N LEU A 366 -8.76 13.78 -24.69
CA LEU A 366 -9.06 15.04 -25.38
C LEU A 366 -8.16 15.32 -26.58
N ALA A 367 -6.91 14.84 -26.54
CA ALA A 367 -5.95 15.02 -27.63
C ALA A 367 -6.15 14.04 -28.80
N THR A 368 -6.81 12.89 -28.58
CA THR A 368 -6.81 11.77 -29.53
C THR A 368 -8.05 11.67 -30.43
N GLN A 369 -9.21 12.28 -30.13
CA GLN A 369 -10.35 12.27 -31.06
C GLN A 369 -11.22 13.54 -31.03
N ALA A 370 -11.52 14.00 -32.25
CA ALA A 370 -12.70 14.78 -32.61
C ALA A 370 -13.98 14.02 -32.16
N GLU A 371 -14.97 14.75 -31.64
CA GLU A 371 -16.23 14.23 -31.07
C GLU A 371 -16.10 13.49 -29.72
N ALA A 372 -15.62 14.18 -28.68
CA ALA A 372 -15.96 13.78 -27.32
C ALA A 372 -17.48 14.03 -27.08
N GLU A 373 -18.33 13.04 -27.36
CA GLU A 373 -19.78 13.10 -27.07
C GLU A 373 -20.07 13.39 -25.58
N SER A 374 -19.13 13.07 -24.68
CA SER A 374 -19.24 13.34 -23.24
C SER A 374 -18.28 14.43 -22.77
N PRO A 375 -18.76 15.40 -21.97
CA PRO A 375 -17.93 16.49 -21.45
C PRO A 375 -16.83 15.98 -20.51
N ILE A 376 -15.70 16.68 -20.48
CA ILE A 376 -14.48 16.35 -19.71
C ILE A 376 -14.76 16.01 -18.24
N HIS A 377 -15.74 16.67 -17.60
CA HIS A 377 -16.08 16.39 -16.20
C HIS A 377 -16.64 14.98 -15.98
N ASN A 378 -17.41 14.44 -16.94
CA ASN A 378 -17.93 13.08 -16.87
C ASN A 378 -16.80 12.06 -17.06
N GLN A 379 -15.86 12.35 -17.96
CA GLN A 379 -14.70 11.50 -18.18
C GLN A 379 -13.81 11.45 -16.93
N LEU A 380 -13.54 12.60 -16.30
CA LEU A 380 -12.79 12.65 -15.05
C LEU A 380 -13.51 11.88 -13.93
N TRP A 381 -14.84 12.04 -13.81
CA TRP A 381 -15.64 11.28 -12.86
C TRP A 381 -15.52 9.77 -13.08
N ASP A 382 -15.65 9.32 -14.33
CA ASP A 382 -15.56 7.91 -14.68
C ASP A 382 -14.16 7.34 -14.45
N THR A 383 -13.11 8.08 -14.77
CA THR A 383 -11.72 7.69 -14.49
C THR A 383 -11.46 7.59 -12.99
N CYS A 384 -11.89 8.57 -12.19
CA CYS A 384 -11.80 8.52 -10.72
C CYS A 384 -12.52 7.30 -10.15
N ARG A 385 -13.73 7.02 -10.65
CA ARG A 385 -14.51 5.85 -10.27
C ARG A 385 -13.77 4.55 -10.59
N ILE A 386 -13.26 4.40 -11.81
CA ILE A 386 -12.53 3.19 -12.24
C ILE A 386 -11.27 2.97 -11.41
N GLN A 387 -10.47 4.02 -11.16
CA GLN A 387 -9.24 3.90 -10.39
C GLN A 387 -9.51 3.51 -8.92
N ALA A 388 -10.65 3.92 -8.36
CA ALA A 388 -11.05 3.52 -7.01
C ALA A 388 -11.63 2.09 -6.91
N ARG A 389 -12.05 1.46 -8.02
CA ARG A 389 -12.65 0.09 -8.02
C ARG A 389 -11.70 -1.01 -7.56
N SER A 390 -10.42 -0.92 -7.93
CA SER A 390 -9.46 -2.02 -7.79
C SER A 390 -9.32 -2.54 -6.36
N ARG A 391 -9.50 -1.68 -5.36
CA ARG A 391 -9.31 -2.03 -3.93
C ARG A 391 -10.51 -2.73 -3.29
N LEU A 392 -11.70 -2.61 -3.88
CA LEU A 392 -12.96 -3.09 -3.28
C LEU A 392 -13.42 -4.43 -3.84
N ASN A 393 -13.00 -4.78 -5.05
CA ASN A 393 -13.38 -6.03 -5.72
C ASN A 393 -12.92 -7.28 -4.95
N ASP A 394 -11.82 -7.19 -4.22
CA ASP A 394 -11.31 -8.30 -3.39
C ASP A 394 -12.11 -8.49 -2.09
N LEU A 395 -12.92 -7.50 -1.70
CA LEU A 395 -13.60 -7.45 -0.40
C LEU A 395 -15.13 -7.48 -0.50
N ALA A 396 -15.71 -7.12 -1.65
CA ALA A 396 -17.15 -7.04 -1.85
C ALA A 396 -17.54 -7.34 -3.30
N GLN A 397 -18.81 -7.68 -3.52
CA GLN A 397 -19.32 -8.04 -4.83
C GLN A 397 -19.88 -6.80 -5.56
N PRO A 398 -19.32 -6.40 -6.72
CA PRO A 398 -19.87 -5.28 -7.47
C PRO A 398 -21.24 -5.64 -8.07
N ILE A 399 -22.19 -4.72 -7.97
CA ILE A 399 -23.47 -4.77 -8.68
C ILE A 399 -23.42 -3.73 -9.79
N ILE A 400 -23.58 -4.18 -11.04
CA ILE A 400 -23.71 -3.28 -12.19
C ILE A 400 -25.16 -2.76 -12.20
N PRO A 401 -25.40 -1.45 -12.03
CA PRO A 401 -26.75 -0.92 -12.05
C PRO A 401 -27.40 -1.15 -13.42
N GLY A 402 -28.44 -1.98 -13.46
CA GLY A 402 -29.25 -2.20 -14.66
C GLY A 402 -30.59 -1.48 -14.62
N ALA A 403 -31.09 -1.20 -13.42
CA ALA A 403 -32.41 -0.63 -13.22
C ALA A 403 -32.45 0.90 -13.29
N SER A 404 -33.53 1.44 -13.85
CA SER A 404 -33.81 2.87 -13.91
C SER A 404 -35.05 3.27 -13.11
N TRP A 405 -35.26 4.58 -12.92
CA TRP A 405 -36.46 5.10 -12.26
C TRP A 405 -37.77 4.67 -12.91
N ASP A 406 -37.77 4.33 -14.19
CA ASP A 406 -38.95 3.92 -14.94
C ASP A 406 -39.30 2.43 -14.70
N GLU A 407 -38.31 1.62 -14.33
CA GLU A 407 -38.50 0.19 -14.02
C GLU A 407 -38.94 -0.02 -12.56
N LEU A 408 -38.62 0.92 -11.68
CA LEU A 408 -38.96 0.84 -10.25
C LEU A 408 -40.37 1.34 -9.98
N VAL A 409 -41.31 0.39 -9.78
CA VAL A 409 -42.69 0.68 -9.39
C VAL A 409 -42.79 0.71 -7.86
N LEU A 410 -43.02 1.89 -7.29
CA LEU A 410 -43.24 2.13 -5.87
C LEU A 410 -44.31 3.20 -5.65
N PRO A 411 -44.98 3.24 -4.49
CA PRO A 411 -45.84 4.37 -4.17
C PRO A 411 -45.02 5.68 -4.11
N GLU A 412 -45.65 6.79 -4.47
CA GLU A 412 -44.95 8.07 -4.68
C GLU A 412 -44.25 8.57 -3.41
N THR A 413 -44.77 8.27 -2.23
CA THR A 413 -44.14 8.65 -0.96
C THR A 413 -42.78 7.95 -0.77
N GLN A 414 -42.69 6.65 -1.01
CA GLN A 414 -41.42 5.93 -0.98
C GLN A 414 -40.47 6.39 -2.08
N ARG A 415 -41.00 6.67 -3.29
CA ARG A 415 -40.22 7.19 -4.42
C ARG A 415 -39.57 8.53 -4.07
N GLN A 416 -40.31 9.41 -3.39
CA GLN A 416 -39.79 10.69 -2.93
C GLN A 416 -38.68 10.53 -1.89
N VAL A 417 -38.83 9.60 -0.93
CA VAL A 417 -37.76 9.33 0.05
C VAL A 417 -36.47 8.85 -0.63
N LEU A 418 -36.58 8.00 -1.68
CA LEU A 418 -35.40 7.57 -2.45
C LEU A 418 -34.73 8.74 -3.18
N ARG A 419 -35.52 9.68 -3.74
CA ARG A 419 -34.99 10.92 -4.34
C ARG A 419 -34.32 11.82 -3.30
N ASP A 420 -34.89 11.90 -2.09
CA ASP A 420 -34.32 12.69 -1.00
C ASP A 420 -32.96 12.10 -0.55
N ILE A 421 -32.83 10.76 -0.52
CA ILE A 421 -31.54 10.09 -0.28
C ILE A 421 -30.52 10.51 -1.35
N ALA A 422 -30.87 10.42 -2.63
CA ALA A 422 -29.98 10.81 -3.74
C ALA A 422 -29.59 12.29 -3.66
N ALA A 423 -30.55 13.18 -3.34
CA ALA A 423 -30.31 14.60 -3.16
C ALA A 423 -29.35 14.88 -2.00
N HIS A 424 -29.49 14.18 -0.87
CA HIS A 424 -28.59 14.30 0.27
C HIS A 424 -27.15 13.91 -0.09
N VAL A 425 -26.97 12.83 -0.85
CA VAL A 425 -25.64 12.41 -1.31
C VAL A 425 -25.03 13.47 -2.23
N ARG A 426 -25.80 13.97 -3.20
CA ARG A 426 -25.36 15.00 -4.17
C ARG A 426 -25.00 16.34 -3.53
N GLN A 427 -25.77 16.77 -2.52
CA GLN A 427 -25.63 18.09 -1.90
C GLN A 427 -24.77 18.09 -0.62
N ARG A 428 -24.22 16.94 -0.23
CA ARG A 428 -23.49 16.78 1.04
C ARG A 428 -22.34 17.77 1.21
N ALA A 429 -21.55 18.00 0.15
CA ALA A 429 -20.40 18.90 0.19
C ALA A 429 -20.83 20.33 0.51
N LYS A 430 -21.86 20.80 -0.17
CA LYS A 430 -22.42 22.13 0.00
C LYS A 430 -22.97 22.33 1.42
N VAL A 431 -23.75 21.37 1.92
CA VAL A 431 -24.38 21.49 3.24
C VAL A 431 -23.36 21.33 4.37
N TYR A 432 -22.49 20.32 4.30
CA TYR A 432 -21.55 20.02 5.37
C TYR A 432 -20.35 20.96 5.40
N GLU A 433 -19.79 21.30 4.24
CA GLU A 433 -18.58 22.12 4.15
C GLU A 433 -18.94 23.58 3.89
N SER A 434 -19.61 23.91 2.77
CA SER A 434 -19.87 25.31 2.42
C SER A 434 -20.82 26.03 3.38
N TRP A 435 -21.82 25.33 3.90
CA TRP A 435 -22.74 25.87 4.92
C TRP A 435 -22.30 25.57 6.35
N GLY A 436 -21.21 24.81 6.52
CA GLY A 436 -20.56 24.58 7.82
C GLY A 436 -21.33 23.68 8.80
N PHE A 437 -22.29 22.87 8.34
CA PHE A 437 -23.03 21.96 9.23
C PHE A 437 -22.12 20.90 9.88
N ALA A 438 -21.00 20.54 9.25
CA ALA A 438 -20.02 19.62 9.85
C ALA A 438 -19.39 20.18 11.13
N GLY A 439 -19.23 21.50 11.25
CA GLY A 439 -18.61 22.14 12.41
C GLY A 439 -19.50 22.22 13.65
N LYS A 440 -20.82 22.06 13.50
CA LYS A 440 -21.81 22.15 14.60
C LYS A 440 -22.15 20.81 15.25
N GLY A 441 -21.61 19.70 14.72
CA GLY A 441 -21.76 18.36 15.27
C GLY A 441 -20.93 17.34 14.49
N GLY A 442 -19.77 16.96 15.01
CA GLY A 442 -18.82 16.07 14.33
C GLY A 442 -19.22 14.58 14.27
N ARG A 443 -20.47 14.21 14.58
CA ARG A 443 -20.98 12.83 14.54
C ARG A 443 -22.14 12.73 13.56
N GLY A 444 -22.16 11.67 12.72
CA GLY A 444 -23.31 11.35 11.85
C GLY A 444 -23.33 12.07 10.50
N LEU A 445 -22.16 12.35 9.91
CA LEU A 445 -22.08 12.90 8.53
C LEU A 445 -22.33 11.82 7.46
N GLY A 446 -22.31 10.55 7.85
CA GLY A 446 -22.67 9.45 6.96
C GLY A 446 -24.15 9.42 6.64
N ILE A 447 -24.48 8.96 5.43
CA ILE A 447 -25.85 8.78 4.98
C ILE A 447 -26.17 7.30 5.08
N SER A 448 -26.95 6.94 6.11
CA SER A 448 -27.45 5.58 6.33
C SER A 448 -28.91 5.45 5.93
N ALA A 449 -29.24 4.41 5.19
CA ALA A 449 -30.60 4.08 4.80
C ALA A 449 -30.93 2.62 5.14
N LEU A 450 -32.16 2.37 5.61
CA LEU A 450 -32.70 1.02 5.83
C LEU A 450 -33.84 0.77 4.84
N PHE A 451 -33.69 -0.24 4.01
CA PHE A 451 -34.68 -0.73 3.07
C PHE A 451 -35.33 -1.99 3.64
N ALA A 452 -36.59 -1.87 4.04
CA ALA A 452 -37.30 -2.92 4.75
C ALA A 452 -38.54 -3.38 3.99
N GLY A 453 -38.71 -4.67 3.80
CA GLY A 453 -39.88 -5.25 3.14
C GLY A 453 -39.66 -6.71 2.77
N ALA A 454 -40.73 -7.41 2.37
CA ALA A 454 -40.65 -8.82 2.01
C ALA A 454 -39.62 -9.10 0.88
N SER A 455 -39.20 -10.35 0.74
CA SER A 455 -38.32 -10.73 -0.37
C SER A 455 -39.00 -10.42 -1.73
N GLY A 456 -38.21 -9.95 -2.69
CA GLY A 456 -38.71 -9.65 -4.04
C GLY A 456 -39.51 -8.35 -4.21
N THR A 457 -39.56 -7.46 -3.21
CA THR A 457 -40.27 -6.16 -3.32
C THR A 457 -39.46 -5.02 -3.95
N GLY A 458 -38.27 -5.31 -4.49
CA GLY A 458 -37.45 -4.31 -5.21
C GLY A 458 -36.43 -3.55 -4.37
N LYS A 459 -36.07 -4.03 -3.17
CA LYS A 459 -35.07 -3.39 -2.30
C LYS A 459 -33.71 -3.18 -2.99
N THR A 460 -33.13 -4.25 -3.54
CA THR A 460 -31.85 -4.20 -4.27
C THR A 460 -31.96 -3.37 -5.55
N MET A 461 -33.07 -3.51 -6.27
CA MET A 461 -33.36 -2.71 -7.47
C MET A 461 -33.41 -1.21 -7.16
N ALA A 462 -33.99 -0.79 -6.02
CA ALA A 462 -33.98 0.61 -5.61
C ALA A 462 -32.57 1.13 -5.29
N ALA A 463 -31.69 0.29 -4.74
CA ALA A 463 -30.28 0.64 -4.56
C ALA A 463 -29.57 0.82 -5.91
N GLU A 464 -29.84 -0.04 -6.90
CA GLU A 464 -29.33 0.12 -8.27
C GLU A 464 -29.79 1.43 -8.91
N VAL A 465 -31.07 1.78 -8.77
CA VAL A 465 -31.61 3.05 -9.31
C VAL A 465 -30.90 4.26 -8.71
N ILE A 466 -30.68 4.27 -7.39
CA ILE A 466 -29.93 5.35 -6.72
C ILE A 466 -28.47 5.39 -7.23
N ALA A 467 -27.84 4.23 -7.37
CA ALA A 467 -26.46 4.14 -7.89
C ALA A 467 -26.33 4.67 -9.32
N GLY A 468 -27.29 4.31 -10.19
CA GLY A 468 -27.38 4.80 -11.55
C GLY A 468 -27.59 6.31 -11.62
N GLU A 469 -28.49 6.87 -10.82
CA GLU A 469 -28.71 8.33 -10.77
C GLU A 469 -27.47 9.08 -10.29
N LEU A 470 -26.77 8.55 -9.29
CA LEU A 470 -25.57 9.18 -8.72
C LEU A 470 -24.30 8.89 -9.54
N ARG A 471 -24.37 8.00 -10.53
CA ARG A 471 -23.21 7.49 -11.29
C ARG A 471 -22.09 6.96 -10.37
N LEU A 472 -22.48 6.29 -9.29
CA LEU A 472 -21.57 5.69 -8.31
C LEU A 472 -21.62 4.16 -8.44
N ASP A 473 -20.53 3.50 -8.06
CA ASP A 473 -20.52 2.04 -8.00
C ASP A 473 -21.31 1.54 -6.80
N LEU A 474 -22.02 0.42 -6.98
CA LEU A 474 -22.77 -0.27 -5.95
C LEU A 474 -22.06 -1.57 -5.59
N TYR A 475 -21.76 -1.77 -4.31
CA TYR A 475 -21.15 -3.01 -3.82
C TYR A 475 -22.05 -3.68 -2.80
N ARG A 476 -22.30 -4.98 -3.02
CA ARG A 476 -22.97 -5.83 -2.06
C ARG A 476 -21.95 -6.44 -1.11
N ILE A 477 -22.22 -6.26 0.18
CA ILE A 477 -21.48 -6.86 1.28
C ILE A 477 -22.38 -7.89 1.92
N ASP A 478 -21.96 -9.15 1.86
CA ASP A 478 -22.60 -10.23 2.58
C ASP A 478 -22.06 -10.26 4.02
N LEU A 479 -22.87 -9.77 4.95
CA LEU A 479 -22.52 -9.69 6.36
C LEU A 479 -22.20 -11.07 6.94
N SER A 480 -22.83 -12.15 6.46
CA SER A 480 -22.57 -13.52 6.92
C SER A 480 -21.16 -14.01 6.56
N SER A 481 -20.61 -13.54 5.44
CA SER A 481 -19.24 -13.85 4.99
C SER A 481 -18.15 -13.04 5.73
N VAL A 482 -18.50 -11.87 6.26
CA VAL A 482 -17.57 -10.95 6.94
C VAL A 482 -17.37 -11.31 8.41
N ILE A 483 -18.37 -11.93 9.04
CA ILE A 483 -18.33 -12.39 10.44
C ILE A 483 -17.58 -13.72 10.49
N SER A 484 -16.26 -13.68 10.68
CA SER A 484 -15.46 -14.90 10.86
C SER A 484 -15.60 -15.44 12.28
N LYS A 485 -15.22 -16.71 12.50
CA LYS A 485 -15.18 -17.35 13.84
C LYS A 485 -14.12 -16.74 14.77
N TYR A 486 -13.30 -15.80 14.29
CA TYR A 486 -12.15 -15.25 15.01
C TYR A 486 -12.38 -13.78 15.40
N ILE A 487 -12.48 -13.54 16.71
CA ILE A 487 -12.70 -12.23 17.32
C ILE A 487 -11.60 -11.24 16.87
N GLY A 488 -12.00 -10.11 16.27
CA GLY A 488 -11.12 -9.02 15.83
C GLY A 488 -10.77 -9.01 14.34
N GLU A 489 -10.91 -10.15 13.65
CA GLU A 489 -10.71 -10.22 12.20
C GLU A 489 -11.89 -9.58 11.44
N THR A 490 -13.11 -9.76 11.95
CA THR A 490 -14.34 -9.09 11.47
C THR A 490 -14.20 -7.57 11.48
N GLU A 491 -13.67 -6.98 12.56
CA GLU A 491 -13.46 -5.52 12.65
C GLU A 491 -12.45 -5.04 11.61
N LYS A 492 -11.34 -5.78 11.45
CA LYS A 492 -10.32 -5.48 10.46
C LYS A 492 -10.88 -5.54 9.04
N ASN A 493 -11.70 -6.54 8.73
CA ASN A 493 -12.34 -6.70 7.42
C ASN A 493 -13.35 -5.58 7.15
N LEU A 494 -14.23 -5.26 8.11
CA LEU A 494 -15.16 -4.13 7.99
C LEU A 494 -14.41 -2.80 7.80
N ARG A 495 -13.33 -2.58 8.55
CA ARG A 495 -12.48 -1.40 8.41
C ARG A 495 -11.96 -1.27 6.98
N ARG A 496 -11.35 -2.34 6.44
CA ARG A 496 -10.84 -2.40 5.06
C ARG A 496 -11.93 -2.10 4.02
N VAL A 497 -13.13 -2.65 4.19
CA VAL A 497 -14.26 -2.40 3.27
C VAL A 497 -14.65 -0.93 3.26
N PHE A 498 -14.87 -0.32 4.43
CA PHE A 498 -15.23 1.11 4.51
C PHE A 498 -14.10 2.02 4.03
N ASP A 499 -12.85 1.74 4.39
CA ASP A 499 -11.70 2.57 3.99
C ASP A 499 -11.45 2.52 2.47
N ALA A 500 -11.64 1.35 1.85
CA ALA A 500 -11.63 1.19 0.40
C ALA A 500 -12.81 1.97 -0.23
N ALA A 501 -13.99 1.94 0.38
CA ALA A 501 -15.20 2.58 -0.16
C ALA A 501 -15.13 4.11 -0.10
N GLU A 502 -14.48 4.65 0.93
CA GLU A 502 -14.26 6.10 1.08
C GLU A 502 -13.37 6.68 -0.04
N ALA A 503 -12.45 5.88 -0.60
CA ALA A 503 -11.62 6.34 -1.71
C ALA A 503 -12.47 6.60 -2.97
N GLY A 504 -13.43 5.71 -3.27
CA GLY A 504 -14.28 5.76 -4.45
C GLY A 504 -15.63 6.43 -4.28
N GLY A 505 -16.02 6.79 -3.04
CA GLY A 505 -17.35 7.29 -2.73
C GLY A 505 -18.47 6.28 -3.04
N ALA A 506 -18.18 4.98 -2.98
CA ALA A 506 -19.08 3.92 -3.42
C ALA A 506 -20.34 3.78 -2.55
N ILE A 507 -21.39 3.20 -3.10
CA ILE A 507 -22.59 2.83 -2.35
C ILE A 507 -22.40 1.42 -1.80
N LEU A 508 -22.53 1.28 -0.48
CA LEU A 508 -22.40 -0.01 0.20
C LEU A 508 -23.79 -0.56 0.51
N LEU A 509 -24.10 -1.73 -0.01
CA LEU A 509 -25.34 -2.47 0.25
C LEU A 509 -25.04 -3.65 1.17
N PHE A 510 -25.49 -3.55 2.42
CA PHE A 510 -25.43 -4.61 3.42
C PHE A 510 -26.73 -5.40 3.39
N ASP A 511 -26.66 -6.65 2.95
CA ASP A 511 -27.84 -7.52 2.91
C ASP A 511 -28.05 -8.27 4.24
N GLU A 512 -29.30 -8.66 4.50
CA GLU A 512 -29.71 -9.44 5.68
C GLU A 512 -29.35 -8.80 7.04
N ALA A 513 -29.60 -7.50 7.18
CA ALA A 513 -29.32 -6.77 8.42
C ALA A 513 -29.98 -7.38 9.67
N ASP A 514 -31.11 -8.08 9.54
CA ASP A 514 -31.78 -8.77 10.64
C ASP A 514 -30.96 -9.90 11.28
N ALA A 515 -30.00 -10.49 10.56
CA ALA A 515 -29.09 -11.49 11.11
C ALA A 515 -28.15 -10.91 12.19
N LEU A 516 -27.80 -9.63 12.07
CA LEU A 516 -26.91 -8.93 13.01
C LEU A 516 -27.65 -8.09 14.05
N PHE A 517 -28.72 -7.41 13.63
CA PHE A 517 -29.39 -6.35 14.38
C PHE A 517 -30.74 -6.77 14.98
N GLY A 518 -31.07 -8.07 14.96
CA GLY A 518 -32.29 -8.61 15.58
C GLY A 518 -32.36 -8.38 17.09
N LYS A 519 -33.59 -8.18 17.61
CA LYS A 519 -33.96 -8.08 19.02
C LYS A 519 -33.54 -9.38 19.70
N ARG A 520 -32.47 -9.33 20.47
CA ARG A 520 -31.97 -10.51 21.17
C ARG A 520 -32.88 -10.82 22.36
N SER A 521 -33.18 -12.10 22.56
CA SER A 521 -33.63 -12.66 23.83
C SER A 521 -32.54 -12.50 24.89
N GLU A 522 -32.92 -12.40 26.17
CA GLU A 522 -32.02 -12.16 27.31
C GLU A 522 -30.77 -13.04 27.31
N VAL A 523 -29.63 -12.39 27.56
CA VAL A 523 -28.24 -12.87 27.53
C VAL A 523 -28.05 -14.14 28.36
N LYS A 524 -27.46 -15.19 27.77
CA LYS A 524 -26.97 -16.36 28.54
C LYS A 524 -25.50 -16.73 28.31
N ASP A 525 -24.81 -16.21 27.29
CA ASP A 525 -23.45 -16.69 26.98
C ASP A 525 -22.38 -15.61 26.71
N SER A 526 -21.12 -16.00 26.92
CA SER A 526 -19.94 -15.14 26.71
C SER A 526 -19.71 -14.76 25.24
N HIS A 527 -20.16 -15.59 24.29
CA HIS A 527 -20.14 -15.32 22.85
C HIS A 527 -21.03 -14.14 22.45
N ASP A 528 -22.17 -13.94 23.12
CA ASP A 528 -23.13 -12.87 22.78
C ASP A 528 -22.59 -11.46 23.02
N ARG A 529 -21.68 -11.31 24.00
CA ARG A 529 -21.03 -10.03 24.30
C ARG A 529 -20.11 -9.56 23.17
N HIS A 530 -19.44 -10.48 22.47
CA HIS A 530 -18.52 -10.14 21.39
C HIS A 530 -19.26 -9.69 20.13
N ALA A 531 -20.39 -10.32 19.81
CA ALA A 531 -21.24 -9.90 18.70
C ALA A 531 -21.84 -8.48 18.91
N ASN A 532 -22.02 -8.03 20.15
CA ASN A 532 -22.49 -6.65 20.43
C ASN A 532 -21.43 -5.58 20.14
N ILE A 533 -20.14 -5.91 20.31
CA ILE A 533 -19.02 -4.99 20.04
C ILE A 533 -18.87 -4.79 18.53
N GLU A 534 -18.97 -5.87 17.73
CA GLU A 534 -18.88 -5.81 16.27
C GLU A 534 -20.02 -5.02 15.63
N VAL A 535 -21.26 -5.22 16.12
CA VAL A 535 -22.45 -4.46 15.73
C VAL A 535 -22.30 -2.96 16.05
N SER A 536 -21.75 -2.64 17.22
CA SER A 536 -21.49 -1.25 17.63
C SER A 536 -20.44 -0.58 16.75
N TYR A 537 -19.39 -1.32 16.38
CA TYR A 537 -18.37 -0.85 15.44
C TYR A 537 -18.94 -0.58 14.04
N LEU A 538 -19.71 -1.53 13.48
CA LEU A 538 -20.36 -1.37 12.18
C LEU A 538 -21.24 -0.10 12.15
N LEU A 539 -22.08 0.11 13.18
CA LEU A 539 -22.90 1.32 13.30
C LEU A 539 -22.08 2.60 13.36
N GLN A 540 -21.02 2.61 14.17
CA GLN A 540 -20.13 3.77 14.27
C GLN A 540 -19.48 4.07 12.91
N ARG A 541 -19.03 3.03 12.20
CA ARG A 541 -18.43 3.18 10.87
C ARG A 541 -19.44 3.66 9.83
N MET A 542 -20.68 3.18 9.86
CA MET A 542 -21.75 3.68 8.98
C MET A 542 -22.08 5.15 9.23
N GLU A 543 -22.01 5.62 10.47
CA GLU A 543 -22.23 7.04 10.80
C GLU A 543 -21.07 7.96 10.42
N SER A 544 -19.83 7.42 10.41
CA SER A 544 -18.65 8.16 9.97
C SER A 544 -18.43 8.09 8.46
N TYR A 545 -18.91 7.03 7.82
CA TYR A 545 -18.68 6.76 6.41
C TYR A 545 -19.23 7.89 5.55
N ARG A 546 -18.35 8.61 4.86
CA ARG A 546 -18.73 9.78 4.04
C ARG A 546 -19.48 9.42 2.75
N GLY A 547 -19.80 8.15 2.50
CA GLY A 547 -20.64 7.67 1.39
C GLY A 547 -22.08 7.31 1.80
N LEU A 548 -22.75 6.53 0.95
CA LEU A 548 -24.09 6.01 1.20
C LEU A 548 -24.00 4.54 1.63
N ALA A 549 -24.48 4.23 2.82
CA ALA A 549 -24.62 2.87 3.32
C ALA A 549 -26.09 2.48 3.40
N ILE A 550 -26.48 1.46 2.65
CA ILE A 550 -27.84 0.92 2.56
C ILE A 550 -27.86 -0.44 3.25
N LEU A 551 -28.77 -0.61 4.20
CA LEU A 551 -29.07 -1.90 4.83
C LEU A 551 -30.36 -2.44 4.25
N THR A 552 -30.39 -3.72 3.89
CA THR A 552 -31.64 -4.41 3.51
C THR A 552 -32.05 -5.41 4.57
N THR A 553 -33.36 -5.48 4.84
CA THR A 553 -33.93 -6.48 5.75
C THR A 553 -35.29 -6.95 5.25
N ASN A 554 -35.59 -8.22 5.51
CA ASN A 554 -36.92 -8.78 5.27
C ASN A 554 -37.86 -8.58 6.48
N LEU A 555 -37.31 -8.39 7.68
CA LEU A 555 -38.04 -8.45 8.95
C LEU A 555 -37.82 -7.18 9.80
N LYS A 556 -38.40 -6.03 9.40
CA LYS A 556 -38.28 -4.78 10.18
C LYS A 556 -38.66 -4.93 11.66
N GLY A 557 -39.67 -5.74 11.96
CA GLY A 557 -40.19 -5.93 13.31
C GLY A 557 -39.19 -6.60 14.27
N SER A 558 -38.22 -7.33 13.74
CA SER A 558 -37.15 -7.95 14.53
C SER A 558 -36.06 -6.98 14.90
N LEU A 559 -35.93 -5.80 14.27
CA LEU A 559 -34.85 -4.86 14.56
C LEU A 559 -35.06 -4.08 15.88
N ASP A 560 -33.97 -3.81 16.60
CA ASP A 560 -34.01 -3.01 17.82
C ASP A 560 -34.34 -1.52 17.55
N GLN A 561 -35.07 -0.88 18.47
CA GLN A 561 -35.42 0.53 18.40
C GLN A 561 -34.21 1.45 18.55
N ALA A 562 -33.20 1.06 19.33
CA ALA A 562 -31.98 1.86 19.44
C ALA A 562 -31.22 1.93 18.10
N PHE A 563 -31.23 0.83 17.34
CA PHE A 563 -30.68 0.77 15.98
C PHE A 563 -31.44 1.69 15.03
N LEU A 564 -32.77 1.59 14.99
CA LEU A 564 -33.59 2.40 14.08
C LEU A 564 -33.42 3.91 14.28
N ARG A 565 -33.17 4.36 15.51
CA ARG A 565 -32.92 5.79 15.83
C ARG A 565 -31.63 6.34 15.23
N ARG A 566 -30.66 5.48 14.89
CA ARG A 566 -29.36 5.86 14.31
C ARG A 566 -29.38 5.85 12.77
N ILE A 567 -30.42 5.27 12.17
CA ILE A 567 -30.61 5.25 10.73
C ILE A 567 -31.29 6.54 10.29
N ARG A 568 -30.71 7.22 9.29
CA ARG A 568 -31.22 8.51 8.81
C ARG A 568 -32.49 8.38 7.97
N PHE A 569 -32.53 7.37 7.09
CA PHE A 569 -33.66 7.14 6.20
C PHE A 569 -34.20 5.73 6.34
N ILE A 570 -35.53 5.58 6.44
CA ILE A 570 -36.18 4.27 6.48
C ILE A 570 -37.20 4.22 5.35
N VAL A 571 -36.99 3.29 4.41
CA VAL A 571 -37.87 3.08 3.27
C VAL A 571 -38.58 1.74 3.43
N GLN A 572 -39.91 1.79 3.50
CA GLN A 572 -40.74 0.60 3.62
C GLN A 572 -41.22 0.15 2.23
N PHE A 573 -40.71 -0.99 1.79
CA PHE A 573 -41.12 -1.67 0.57
C PHE A 573 -42.30 -2.59 0.87
N SER A 574 -43.51 -2.03 0.75
CA SER A 574 -44.76 -2.76 0.91
C SER A 574 -44.94 -3.79 -0.21
N PHE A 575 -45.76 -4.80 0.07
CA PHE A 575 -46.19 -5.74 -0.97
C PHE A 575 -47.00 -4.97 -2.04
N PRO A 576 -46.74 -5.17 -3.34
CA PRO A 576 -47.36 -4.37 -4.38
C PRO A 576 -48.86 -4.64 -4.47
N ASP A 577 -49.68 -3.59 -4.62
CA ASP A 577 -51.12 -3.71 -4.86
C ASP A 577 -51.43 -4.16 -6.30
N ALA A 578 -52.71 -4.40 -6.61
CA ALA A 578 -53.10 -4.86 -7.95
C ALA A 578 -52.77 -3.86 -9.07
N ASN A 579 -52.83 -2.56 -8.82
CA ASN A 579 -52.49 -1.55 -9.83
C ASN A 579 -50.97 -1.55 -10.08
N GLN A 580 -50.18 -1.61 -9.01
CA GLN A 580 -48.72 -1.70 -9.08
C GLN A 580 -48.26 -2.99 -9.77
N ARG A 581 -48.88 -4.13 -9.47
CA ARG A 581 -48.58 -5.39 -10.17
C ARG A 581 -48.92 -5.31 -11.65
N ALA A 582 -50.02 -4.65 -12.02
CA ALA A 582 -50.36 -4.43 -13.44
C ALA A 582 -49.29 -3.58 -14.14
N GLU A 583 -48.80 -2.53 -13.49
CA GLU A 583 -47.71 -1.68 -14.01
C GLU A 583 -46.41 -2.47 -14.17
N ILE A 584 -46.06 -3.32 -13.19
CA ILE A 584 -44.91 -4.22 -13.29
C ILE A 584 -45.06 -5.15 -14.50
N TRP A 585 -46.23 -5.79 -14.67
CA TRP A 585 -46.51 -6.67 -15.82
C TRP A 585 -46.42 -5.97 -17.17
N GLN A 586 -46.77 -4.68 -17.25
CA GLN A 586 -46.65 -3.89 -18.48
C GLN A 586 -45.20 -3.64 -18.87
N ARG A 587 -44.29 -3.58 -17.90
CA ARG A 587 -42.87 -3.22 -18.10
C ARG A 587 -41.93 -4.41 -18.10
N ILE A 588 -42.36 -5.57 -17.62
CA ILE A 588 -41.46 -6.71 -17.35
C ILE A 588 -40.86 -7.35 -18.62
N PHE A 589 -41.58 -7.29 -19.74
CA PHE A 589 -41.12 -7.85 -21.00
C PHE A 589 -40.32 -6.81 -21.78
N PRO A 590 -39.05 -7.10 -22.16
CA PRO A 590 -38.30 -6.23 -23.05
C PRO A 590 -39.04 -5.97 -24.36
N SER A 591 -38.86 -4.79 -24.96
CA SER A 591 -39.55 -4.38 -26.20
C SER A 591 -39.34 -5.32 -27.39
N LYS A 592 -38.26 -6.11 -27.41
CA LYS A 592 -37.96 -7.12 -28.43
C LYS A 592 -38.73 -8.45 -28.23
N THR A 593 -39.44 -8.61 -27.11
CA THR A 593 -40.13 -9.86 -26.79
C THR A 593 -41.43 -9.92 -27.58
N PRO A 594 -41.64 -10.94 -28.44
CA PRO A 594 -42.93 -11.11 -29.11
C PRO A 594 -43.98 -11.48 -28.06
N THR A 595 -44.98 -10.62 -27.89
CA THR A 595 -46.09 -10.84 -26.95
C THR A 595 -47.42 -10.82 -27.69
N GLN A 596 -48.37 -11.66 -27.27
CA GLN A 596 -49.69 -11.76 -27.88
C GLN A 596 -50.77 -11.96 -26.81
N GLY A 597 -51.77 -11.08 -26.79
CA GLY A 597 -52.94 -11.23 -25.93
C GLY A 597 -52.67 -11.18 -24.42
N LEU A 598 -51.58 -10.53 -23.99
CA LEU A 598 -51.29 -10.35 -22.57
C LEU A 598 -52.15 -9.24 -21.96
N GLU A 599 -52.93 -9.59 -20.95
CA GLU A 599 -53.80 -8.64 -20.24
C GLU A 599 -53.23 -8.32 -18.85
N ALA A 600 -52.46 -7.23 -18.74
CA ALA A 600 -51.78 -6.86 -17.49
C ALA A 600 -52.71 -6.77 -16.26
N ARG A 601 -53.97 -6.32 -16.44
CA ARG A 601 -54.96 -6.27 -15.35
C ARG A 601 -55.36 -7.66 -14.84
N LYS A 602 -55.43 -8.66 -15.71
CA LYS A 602 -55.69 -10.05 -15.32
C LYS A 602 -54.45 -10.67 -14.66
N LEU A 603 -53.27 -10.43 -15.24
CA LEU A 603 -51.99 -10.88 -14.68
C LEU A 603 -51.74 -10.32 -13.27
N ALA A 604 -52.19 -9.10 -13.01
CA ALA A 604 -52.09 -8.47 -11.70
C ALA A 604 -52.92 -9.13 -10.59
N GLN A 605 -53.84 -10.03 -10.93
CA GLN A 605 -54.58 -10.80 -9.91
C GLN A 605 -53.65 -11.77 -9.16
N LEU A 606 -52.56 -12.23 -9.77
CA LEU A 606 -51.54 -13.02 -9.09
C LEU A 606 -50.99 -12.28 -7.87
N ASN A 607 -51.20 -12.82 -6.68
CA ASN A 607 -50.80 -12.20 -5.43
C ASN A 607 -49.34 -12.56 -5.06
N VAL A 608 -48.41 -12.09 -5.89
CA VAL A 608 -46.96 -12.32 -5.79
C VAL A 608 -46.16 -11.00 -5.82
N ALA A 609 -44.94 -11.02 -5.29
CA ALA A 609 -44.05 -9.86 -5.28
C ALA A 609 -43.43 -9.62 -6.67
N GLY A 610 -42.86 -8.43 -6.90
CA GLY A 610 -42.27 -8.06 -8.20
C GLY A 610 -41.15 -8.99 -8.66
N GLY A 611 -40.33 -9.50 -7.74
CA GLY A 611 -39.28 -10.50 -8.05
C GLY A 611 -39.87 -11.80 -8.59
N ASN A 612 -40.99 -12.26 -8.04
CA ASN A 612 -41.68 -13.45 -8.55
C ASN A 612 -42.34 -13.16 -9.91
N ILE A 613 -42.91 -11.96 -10.11
CA ILE A 613 -43.44 -11.55 -11.43
C ILE A 613 -42.33 -11.64 -12.49
N ARG A 614 -41.12 -11.17 -12.19
CA ARG A 614 -39.96 -11.29 -13.07
C ARG A 614 -39.62 -12.75 -13.38
N ASN A 615 -39.58 -13.61 -12.37
CA ASN A 615 -39.30 -15.04 -12.57
C ASN A 615 -40.35 -15.71 -13.45
N ILE A 616 -41.64 -15.41 -13.22
CA ILE A 616 -42.76 -15.94 -14.02
C ILE A 616 -42.65 -15.44 -15.46
N ALA A 617 -42.43 -14.14 -15.68
CA ALA A 617 -42.30 -13.56 -17.01
C ALA A 617 -41.12 -14.17 -17.79
N LEU A 618 -39.97 -14.32 -17.15
CA LEU A 618 -38.78 -14.92 -17.76
C LEU A 618 -39.02 -16.39 -18.12
N ASN A 619 -39.58 -17.18 -17.21
CA ASN A 619 -39.89 -18.59 -17.47
C ASN A 619 -40.95 -18.73 -18.57
N ALA A 620 -41.97 -17.86 -18.59
CA ALA A 620 -42.96 -17.83 -19.67
C ALA A 620 -42.33 -17.52 -21.03
N ALA A 621 -41.32 -16.65 -21.08
CA ALA A 621 -40.58 -16.38 -22.30
C ALA A 621 -39.78 -17.60 -22.79
N PHE A 622 -39.15 -18.36 -21.89
CA PHE A 622 -38.48 -19.61 -22.26
C PHE A 622 -39.46 -20.66 -22.78
N ILE A 623 -40.62 -20.84 -22.13
CA ILE A 623 -41.66 -21.78 -22.58
C ILE A 623 -42.17 -21.40 -23.98
N ALA A 624 -42.43 -20.11 -24.22
CA ALA A 624 -42.90 -19.61 -25.50
C ALA A 624 -41.84 -19.77 -26.60
N ALA A 625 -40.57 -19.52 -26.28
CA ALA A 625 -39.44 -19.68 -27.20
C ALA A 625 -39.23 -21.15 -27.61
N ASP A 626 -39.34 -22.09 -26.67
CA ASP A 626 -39.26 -23.53 -26.95
C ASP A 626 -40.41 -24.00 -27.85
N ALA A 627 -41.62 -23.44 -27.66
CA ALA A 627 -42.78 -23.70 -28.50
C ALA A 627 -42.73 -22.99 -29.87
N GLY A 628 -41.79 -22.05 -30.09
CA GLY A 628 -41.72 -21.26 -31.32
C GLY A 628 -42.85 -20.24 -31.50
N GLU A 629 -43.48 -19.78 -30.41
CA GLU A 629 -44.65 -18.90 -30.43
C GLU A 629 -44.44 -17.61 -29.61
N PRO A 630 -45.24 -16.54 -29.83
CA PRO A 630 -45.24 -15.37 -28.96
C PRO A 630 -45.64 -15.69 -27.51
N VAL A 631 -45.14 -14.90 -26.55
CA VAL A 631 -45.53 -15.01 -25.15
C VAL A 631 -47.00 -14.61 -24.99
N GLY A 632 -47.82 -15.52 -24.47
CA GLY A 632 -49.24 -15.33 -24.26
C GLY A 632 -49.70 -15.86 -22.90
N MET A 633 -50.98 -15.66 -22.58
CA MET A 633 -51.54 -16.01 -21.26
C MET A 633 -51.32 -17.48 -20.87
N LYS A 634 -51.35 -18.42 -21.82
CA LYS A 634 -51.08 -19.85 -21.59
C LYS A 634 -49.66 -20.12 -21.06
N HIS A 635 -48.66 -19.43 -21.60
CA HIS A 635 -47.26 -19.56 -21.20
C HIS A 635 -47.05 -18.97 -19.78
N VAL A 636 -47.67 -17.82 -19.52
CA VAL A 636 -47.63 -17.18 -18.19
C VAL A 636 -48.33 -18.04 -17.15
N LEU A 637 -49.46 -18.68 -17.48
CA LEU A 637 -50.16 -19.59 -16.58
C LEU A 637 -49.30 -20.79 -16.18
N GLN A 638 -48.63 -21.42 -17.16
CA GLN A 638 -47.74 -22.54 -16.90
C GLN A 638 -46.55 -22.12 -16.01
N ALA A 639 -45.92 -20.99 -16.32
CA ALA A 639 -44.85 -20.44 -15.50
C ALA A 639 -45.30 -20.07 -14.08
N ALA A 640 -46.50 -19.49 -13.94
CA ALA A 640 -47.08 -19.12 -12.65
C ALA A 640 -47.35 -20.35 -11.78
N LYS A 641 -47.86 -21.45 -12.36
CA LYS A 641 -48.03 -22.72 -11.64
C LYS A 641 -46.70 -23.21 -11.06
N SER A 642 -45.64 -23.23 -11.86
CA SER A 642 -44.31 -23.65 -11.39
C SER A 642 -43.75 -22.73 -10.29
N GLU A 643 -43.93 -21.41 -10.40
CA GLU A 643 -43.47 -20.47 -9.37
C GLU A 643 -44.28 -20.59 -8.06
N TYR A 644 -45.60 -20.80 -8.14
CA TYR A 644 -46.45 -21.00 -6.97
C TYR A 644 -46.13 -22.29 -6.23
N VAL A 645 -45.73 -23.36 -6.93
CA VAL A 645 -45.19 -24.58 -6.30
C VAL A 645 -43.92 -24.28 -5.52
N LYS A 646 -42.98 -23.49 -6.06
CA LYS A 646 -41.76 -23.08 -5.34
C LYS A 646 -42.06 -22.21 -4.12
N LEU A 647 -43.12 -21.41 -4.19
CA LEU A 647 -43.58 -20.57 -3.08
C LEU A 647 -44.40 -21.33 -2.04
N GLU A 648 -44.63 -22.65 -2.24
CA GLU A 648 -45.47 -23.49 -1.38
C GLU A 648 -46.88 -22.92 -1.19
N ARG A 649 -47.42 -22.23 -2.21
CA ARG A 649 -48.74 -21.60 -2.19
C ARG A 649 -49.62 -22.17 -3.30
N PRO A 650 -50.90 -22.50 -3.04
CA PRO A 650 -51.82 -22.91 -4.10
C PRO A 650 -52.19 -21.72 -4.98
N LEU A 651 -52.18 -21.93 -6.29
CA LEU A 651 -52.72 -20.97 -7.27
C LEU A 651 -54.25 -21.10 -7.28
N THR A 652 -54.96 -20.03 -6.99
CA THR A 652 -56.43 -20.06 -6.85
C THR A 652 -57.15 -19.78 -8.17
N ASP A 653 -58.32 -20.37 -8.39
CA ASP A 653 -59.15 -20.14 -9.59
C ASP A 653 -59.54 -18.68 -9.77
N THR A 654 -59.61 -17.92 -8.68
CA THR A 654 -59.85 -16.47 -8.69
C THR A 654 -58.68 -15.68 -9.26
N GLU A 655 -57.43 -16.13 -9.12
CA GLU A 655 -56.24 -15.44 -9.63
C GLU A 655 -56.02 -15.66 -11.12
N VAL A 656 -56.54 -16.77 -11.66
CA VAL A 656 -56.37 -17.18 -13.08
C VAL A 656 -57.66 -17.09 -13.90
N LYS A 657 -58.71 -16.48 -13.33
CA LYS A 657 -60.02 -16.41 -13.96
C LYS A 657 -59.97 -15.67 -15.30
N GLY A 658 -60.33 -16.36 -16.38
CA GLY A 658 -60.42 -15.78 -17.73
C GLY A 658 -59.08 -15.63 -18.46
N TRP A 659 -58.08 -16.45 -18.11
CA TRP A 659 -56.77 -16.51 -18.79
C TRP A 659 -56.73 -17.47 -19.98
N VAL A 660 -57.63 -18.46 -20.02
CA VAL A 660 -57.77 -19.49 -21.06
C VAL A 660 -59.25 -19.64 -21.41
#